data_AF-A0A9W9ZBY5-F1
#
_entry.id   AF-A0A9W9ZBY5-F1
#
_cell.length_a   1.000
_cell.length_b   1.000
_cell.length_c   1.000
_cell.angle_alpha   90.00
_cell.angle_beta   90.00
_cell.angle_gamma   90.00
#
_symmetry.space_group_name_H-M   'P 1'
#
loop_
_entity.id
_entity.type
_entity.pdbx_description
1 polymer ?
#
loop_
_entity_poly.entity_id
_entity_poly.type
_entity_poly.pdbx_seq_one_letter_code
_entity_poly.pdbx_strand_id
1 'polypeptide(L)'
;MSGEDEKPDGEAGEQPFAYPMGSMIDGAAFIGVGFDGRGDYSPESRKMSIVQRDCSGRSTYDDFDVPDTMNVHGVYDTSATMQTFYSREEYQQSLQRQAGMAGSAFGFYGGVKKAWGSSSLSGTQKYMALFSIDIDRYEIFLDEVKPGDLSVNFLREFMDLPLSYLAPGAAIKFLEGGDQEIASIISDLNSPTIKTEMKQWLESIRTFPKPFKFMVAPITNLLKFNVHALFPDEERDWGCEARGGSLKRDTDTGEYYYEVIVDGKKVKQMCPYLDRDALIHDMERRRNNLDIAIGVYMEERTTTSRKKSARPTWEEITQDELPFVVIFNTHEDLVGDFNGPAKIPARMERVVKFFDGKWFASERASQIDMTSSCLAQEGAENRICILGLILKYYPDTGFLRLDKEDFEANKRIYDTLKVADVGRLMAHVEWPQSHIVSRLNDVVGYLPFPNDKDTWYYVQISPYRVGIFKSQKLEVSTTDVSAVGLGSDVLYQAYFVCLTETPERTVIEYGKSQRSTGHGDVFLTMVDTVEPLIVRWYSFGNGEEPLQVLDAHILSRPLTKATCRGENGLDEETNMCILELGSECHSGSYKVLDEADRAMSNTDQSNKCDAPAVDIFVRSEGCNDPGIAPNCGIAYIKVHGKDHSLHGRGINVVVVDARTGFVLETKTYDTHGDANEANRLAGFLNSLQGDVIVVVAVQDEASKFFADSAIDALKRLGAKDPIKPEFRGSFAFVGYSGVKQPSWITQQWRGDGQGPSEISVKVPFTPPPAVDIFVRSEGCNDPGKAPNCGIAYIKVHGKDHSLHGRGINVVVVDARTGFVLETKTYDTHGDANEANRLAGFLNSLQGDVIVVVAVQDEASKFFADSAIDALKRLGAKDPIKPEFRGSFAFVGYSGVKQPSWITQQWRGDGQGPSEISVKVPLTPSA
;
A
#
# COMPACT_ATOMS: atom_id res chain seq x y z
N MET A 1 46.88 -39.35 -63.97
CA MET A 1 47.15 -37.93 -64.30
C MET A 1 46.19 -37.13 -63.44
N SER A 2 46.54 -36.82 -62.19
CA SER A 2 47.30 -35.64 -61.74
C SER A 2 46.52 -34.35 -62.04
N GLY A 3 46.14 -33.50 -61.09
CA GLY A 3 46.43 -33.46 -59.66
C GLY A 3 45.55 -32.43 -58.96
N GLU A 4 45.63 -32.43 -57.64
CA GLU A 4 45.19 -31.37 -56.73
C GLU A 4 45.94 -30.06 -57.03
N ASP A 5 45.28 -28.92 -56.84
CA ASP A 5 45.90 -27.69 -56.35
C ASP A 5 44.83 -26.79 -55.71
N GLU A 6 44.94 -26.65 -54.39
CA GLU A 6 44.32 -25.59 -53.57
C GLU A 6 44.96 -24.22 -53.86
N LYS A 7 44.18 -23.14 -53.73
CA LYS A 7 44.50 -21.82 -53.10
C LYS A 7 43.46 -20.75 -53.50
N PRO A 8 43.34 -19.62 -52.77
CA PRO A 8 43.26 -19.45 -51.31
C PRO A 8 42.08 -18.53 -50.90
N ASP A 9 41.73 -18.55 -49.62
CA ASP A 9 40.92 -17.52 -48.98
C ASP A 9 41.60 -16.13 -49.03
N GLY A 10 40.79 -15.09 -49.24
CA GLY A 10 41.13 -13.72 -48.85
C GLY A 10 41.05 -12.69 -49.97
N GLU A 11 39.87 -12.14 -50.21
CA GLU A 11 39.71 -10.70 -50.41
C GLU A 11 38.31 -10.30 -49.91
N ALA A 12 38.29 -9.35 -48.98
CA ALA A 12 37.07 -8.81 -48.40
C ALA A 12 36.17 -8.28 -49.53
N GLY A 13 35.01 -8.92 -49.70
CA GLY A 13 33.97 -8.40 -50.57
C GLY A 13 33.62 -6.98 -50.13
N GLU A 14 33.87 -6.02 -51.02
CA GLU A 14 33.31 -4.68 -50.95
C GLU A 14 31.83 -4.77 -50.56
N GLN A 15 31.46 -4.12 -49.45
CA GLN A 15 30.07 -3.92 -49.08
C GLN A 15 29.33 -3.40 -50.32
N PRO A 16 28.19 -4.00 -50.72
CA PRO A 16 27.46 -3.51 -51.87
C PRO A 16 27.07 -2.06 -51.59
N PHE A 17 27.61 -1.17 -52.42
CA PHE A 17 27.29 0.24 -52.46
C PHE A 17 25.79 0.44 -52.27
N ALA A 18 25.41 1.20 -51.24
CA ALA A 18 24.07 1.71 -51.05
C ALA A 18 23.57 2.25 -52.40
N TYR A 19 22.48 1.67 -52.92
CA TYR A 19 21.76 2.28 -54.02
C TYR A 19 21.51 3.75 -53.65
N PRO A 20 21.84 4.73 -54.50
CA PRO A 20 21.41 6.09 -54.26
C PRO A 20 19.89 6.04 -54.20
N MET A 21 19.30 6.33 -53.03
CA MET A 21 17.86 6.30 -52.82
C MET A 21 17.19 7.04 -53.98
N GLY A 22 16.52 6.28 -54.85
CA GLY A 22 15.50 6.84 -55.73
C GLY A 22 14.48 7.54 -54.84
N SER A 23 13.77 8.52 -55.39
CA SER A 23 12.86 9.39 -54.62
C SER A 23 12.02 8.58 -53.63
N MET A 24 12.43 8.57 -52.36
CA MET A 24 11.76 7.84 -51.29
C MET A 24 10.45 8.56 -51.01
N ILE A 25 9.39 7.80 -50.70
CA ILE A 25 8.10 8.40 -50.39
C ILE A 25 8.24 9.37 -49.20
N ASP A 26 7.77 10.62 -49.36
CA ASP A 26 7.97 11.70 -48.38
C ASP A 26 7.47 11.32 -46.97
N GLY A 27 6.42 10.49 -46.89
CA GLY A 27 5.86 9.99 -45.63
C GLY A 27 6.85 9.15 -44.82
N ALA A 28 7.80 8.47 -45.45
CA ALA A 28 8.78 7.62 -44.78
C ALA A 28 9.71 8.40 -43.85
N ALA A 29 9.92 9.70 -44.10
CA ALA A 29 10.74 10.57 -43.25
C ALA A 29 10.09 10.91 -41.89
N PHE A 30 8.85 10.48 -41.66
CA PHE A 30 8.06 10.81 -40.46
C PHE A 30 7.65 9.57 -39.64
N ILE A 31 7.94 8.36 -40.12
CA ILE A 31 7.58 7.10 -39.46
C ILE A 31 8.81 6.49 -38.79
N GLY A 32 8.69 6.02 -37.54
CA GLY A 32 9.82 5.49 -36.79
C GLY A 32 10.85 6.56 -36.43
N VAL A 33 10.38 7.75 -36.07
CA VAL A 33 11.19 8.89 -35.61
C VAL A 33 10.80 9.26 -34.18
N GLY A 34 11.71 9.83 -33.41
CA GLY A 34 11.40 10.39 -32.09
C GLY A 34 10.43 11.57 -32.22
N PHE A 35 9.68 11.86 -31.16
CA PHE A 35 8.65 12.90 -31.17
C PHE A 35 8.62 13.62 -29.81
N ASP A 36 8.54 14.96 -29.82
CA ASP A 36 8.37 15.74 -28.59
C ASP A 36 6.91 15.78 -28.16
N GLY A 37 6.56 14.93 -27.19
CA GLY A 37 5.22 14.84 -26.64
C GLY A 37 4.71 16.11 -25.96
N ARG A 38 5.56 17.08 -25.60
CA ARG A 38 5.13 18.37 -25.03
C ARG A 38 4.81 19.45 -26.08
N GLY A 39 5.26 19.25 -27.32
CA GLY A 39 5.20 20.21 -28.43
C GLY A 39 3.83 20.35 -29.06
N ASP A 40 3.79 20.68 -30.36
CA ASP A 40 2.56 20.75 -31.15
C ASP A 40 2.19 19.33 -31.64
N TYR A 41 0.89 19.00 -31.78
CA TYR A 41 0.48 17.80 -32.53
C TYR A 41 0.67 18.08 -34.03
N SER A 42 1.94 18.11 -34.46
CA SER A 42 2.33 18.39 -35.82
C SER A 42 3.67 17.70 -36.18
N PRO A 43 3.98 17.55 -37.48
CA PRO A 43 5.24 16.96 -37.94
C PRO A 43 6.49 17.70 -37.47
N GLU A 44 6.37 18.97 -37.13
CA GLU A 44 7.45 19.82 -36.64
C GLU A 44 7.95 19.40 -35.25
N SER A 45 7.15 18.64 -34.49
CA SER A 45 7.55 18.04 -33.21
C SER A 45 8.39 16.77 -33.36
N ARG A 46 8.72 16.35 -34.59
CA ARG A 46 9.63 15.21 -34.84
C ARG A 46 11.06 15.51 -34.39
N LYS A 47 11.77 14.46 -33.99
CA LYS A 47 13.16 14.47 -33.55
C LYS A 47 14.00 13.52 -34.41
N MET A 48 14.93 12.79 -33.80
CA MET A 48 15.85 11.89 -34.53
C MET A 48 15.15 10.71 -35.19
N SER A 49 15.75 10.15 -36.24
CA SER A 49 15.29 8.89 -36.84
C SER A 49 15.69 7.69 -35.98
N ILE A 50 14.71 6.86 -35.62
CA ILE A 50 14.91 5.69 -34.76
C ILE A 50 15.08 4.43 -35.60
N VAL A 51 14.22 4.26 -36.62
CA VAL A 51 14.27 3.13 -37.55
C VAL A 51 15.17 3.48 -38.75
N GLN A 52 15.86 2.49 -39.31
CA GLN A 52 16.65 2.61 -40.53
C GLN A 52 15.74 2.62 -41.77
N ARG A 53 16.27 3.00 -42.93
CA ARG A 53 15.50 3.11 -44.17
C ARG A 53 16.27 2.31 -45.20
N ASP A 54 15.82 1.09 -45.40
CA ASP A 54 16.34 0.18 -46.39
C ASP A 54 15.23 -0.08 -47.41
N CYS A 55 15.58 0.01 -48.69
CA CYS A 55 14.66 -0.24 -49.81
C CYS A 55 15.19 -1.40 -50.69
N SER A 56 16.01 -2.28 -50.12
CA SER A 56 16.59 -3.44 -50.80
C SER A 56 15.54 -4.40 -51.36
N GLY A 57 14.36 -4.45 -50.74
CA GLY A 57 13.18 -5.17 -51.20
C GLY A 57 12.49 -4.56 -52.44
N ARG A 58 12.87 -3.33 -52.83
CA ARG A 58 12.43 -2.61 -54.04
C ARG A 58 10.92 -2.43 -54.17
N SER A 59 10.24 -2.27 -53.04
CA SER A 59 8.82 -1.91 -53.00
C SER A 59 8.64 -0.45 -53.45
N THR A 60 7.62 -0.17 -54.25
CA THR A 60 7.33 1.19 -54.76
C THR A 60 5.85 1.55 -54.64
N TYR A 61 5.54 2.82 -54.41
CA TYR A 61 4.19 3.39 -54.44
C TYR A 61 4.20 4.73 -55.19
N ASP A 62 3.35 4.88 -56.21
CA ASP A 62 3.29 6.06 -57.09
C ASP A 62 4.68 6.49 -57.64
N ASP A 63 5.49 5.52 -58.08
CA ASP A 63 6.87 5.69 -58.59
C ASP A 63 7.92 6.14 -57.53
N PHE A 64 7.55 6.16 -56.25
CA PHE A 64 8.47 6.41 -55.12
C PHE A 64 8.86 5.11 -54.41
N ASP A 65 10.10 5.02 -53.95
CA ASP A 65 10.59 3.87 -53.18
C ASP A 65 9.95 3.86 -51.77
N VAL A 66 9.51 2.69 -51.32
CA VAL A 66 8.94 2.45 -49.99
C VAL A 66 9.91 1.59 -49.19
N PRO A 67 10.33 2.02 -47.98
CA PRO A 67 11.22 1.22 -47.13
C PRO A 67 10.62 -0.14 -46.78
N ASP A 68 11.47 -1.16 -46.68
CA ASP A 68 11.08 -2.56 -46.49
C ASP A 68 10.34 -2.82 -45.18
N THR A 69 10.49 -1.94 -44.17
CA THR A 69 9.77 -2.00 -42.90
C THR A 69 8.44 -1.22 -42.91
N MET A 70 7.98 -0.74 -44.07
CA MET A 70 6.81 0.12 -44.18
C MET A 70 5.84 -0.36 -45.25
N ASN A 71 4.55 -0.20 -44.97
CA ASN A 71 3.47 -0.46 -45.91
C ASN A 71 2.67 0.80 -46.21
N VAL A 72 2.27 0.98 -47.46
CA VAL A 72 1.51 2.15 -47.92
C VAL A 72 0.17 1.72 -48.50
N HIS A 73 -0.91 2.37 -48.06
CA HIS A 73 -2.26 2.17 -48.55
C HIS A 73 -2.84 3.47 -49.10
N GLY A 74 -3.30 3.47 -50.35
CA GLY A 74 -3.97 4.64 -50.94
C GLY A 74 -5.39 4.82 -50.38
N VAL A 75 -5.70 6.03 -49.89
CA VAL A 75 -7.02 6.36 -49.32
C VAL A 75 -7.80 7.27 -50.27
N TYR A 76 -7.17 8.35 -50.75
CA TYR A 76 -7.74 9.33 -51.69
C TYR A 76 -9.11 9.91 -51.28
N ASP A 77 -9.28 10.27 -50.01
CA ASP A 77 -10.51 10.83 -49.48
C ASP A 77 -10.37 12.32 -49.13
N THR A 78 -11.48 13.04 -49.06
CA THR A 78 -11.52 14.42 -48.58
C THR A 78 -12.71 14.62 -47.67
N SER A 79 -12.45 15.00 -46.42
CA SER A 79 -13.48 15.25 -45.42
C SER A 79 -13.37 16.67 -44.86
N ALA A 80 -14.51 17.23 -44.46
CA ALA A 80 -14.57 18.51 -43.76
C ALA A 80 -15.32 18.30 -42.45
N THR A 81 -14.69 18.63 -41.33
CA THR A 81 -15.26 18.41 -39.99
C THR A 81 -15.26 19.70 -39.20
N MET A 82 -16.30 19.92 -38.42
CA MET A 82 -16.36 21.02 -37.45
C MET A 82 -16.58 20.43 -36.06
N GLN A 83 -15.71 20.80 -35.13
CA GLN A 83 -15.76 20.36 -33.74
C GLN A 83 -15.71 21.57 -32.82
N THR A 84 -16.51 21.55 -31.75
CA THR A 84 -16.48 22.60 -30.73
C THR A 84 -16.02 22.04 -29.40
N PHE A 85 -15.10 22.74 -28.76
CA PHE A 85 -14.52 22.40 -27.47
C PHE A 85 -14.88 23.47 -26.44
N TYR A 86 -15.25 23.01 -25.24
CA TYR A 86 -15.72 23.83 -24.13
C TYR A 86 -14.59 24.20 -23.16
N SER A 87 -13.44 23.51 -23.26
CA SER A 87 -12.26 23.77 -22.42
C SER A 87 -10.95 23.42 -23.13
N ARG A 88 -9.82 23.93 -22.59
CA ARG A 88 -8.47 23.57 -23.05
C ARG A 88 -8.20 22.09 -22.85
N GLU A 89 -8.67 21.56 -21.73
CA GLU A 89 -8.53 20.18 -21.32
C GLU A 89 -9.23 19.24 -22.31
N GLU A 90 -10.46 19.58 -22.72
CA GLU A 90 -11.21 18.80 -23.72
C GLU A 90 -10.54 18.82 -25.10
N TYR A 91 -10.02 19.98 -25.52
CA TYR A 91 -9.26 20.07 -26.77
C TYR A 91 -7.97 19.25 -26.71
N GLN A 92 -7.23 19.33 -25.60
CA GLN A 92 -6.02 18.52 -25.38
C GLN A 92 -6.33 17.02 -25.43
N GLN A 93 -7.41 16.57 -24.78
CA GLN A 93 -7.88 15.18 -24.82
C GLN A 93 -8.29 14.72 -26.23
N SER A 94 -8.81 15.62 -27.07
CA SER A 94 -9.11 15.32 -28.47
C SER A 94 -7.84 15.01 -29.25
N LEU A 95 -6.79 15.85 -29.12
CA LEU A 95 -5.50 15.63 -29.77
C LEU A 95 -4.83 14.33 -29.28
N GLN A 96 -4.91 14.05 -27.98
CA GLN A 96 -4.36 12.82 -27.40
C GLN A 96 -5.05 11.56 -27.94
N ARG A 97 -6.39 11.58 -28.06
CA ARG A 97 -7.14 10.48 -28.69
C ARG A 97 -6.77 10.28 -30.16
N GLN A 98 -6.60 11.38 -30.91
CA GLN A 98 -6.16 11.29 -32.31
C GLN A 98 -4.75 10.72 -32.43
N ALA A 99 -3.87 11.01 -31.47
CA ALA A 99 -2.51 10.50 -31.42
C ALA A 99 -2.40 9.03 -30.94
N GLY A 100 -3.51 8.36 -30.66
CA GLY A 100 -3.53 7.00 -30.10
C GLY A 100 -3.11 6.94 -28.61
N MET A 101 -2.99 8.09 -27.94
CA MET A 101 -2.69 8.20 -26.51
C MET A 101 -4.00 8.25 -25.71
N ALA A 102 -4.67 7.11 -25.56
CA ALA A 102 -5.83 7.01 -24.67
C ALA A 102 -5.36 6.90 -23.21
N GLY A 103 -5.73 7.87 -22.35
CA GLY A 103 -5.52 7.79 -20.90
C GLY A 103 -4.57 8.84 -20.31
N SER A 104 -3.52 9.24 -21.03
CA SER A 104 -2.51 10.14 -20.48
C SER A 104 -3.02 11.59 -20.35
N ALA A 105 -3.10 12.14 -19.13
CA ALA A 105 -3.44 13.55 -18.88
C ALA A 105 -2.37 14.56 -19.37
N PHE A 106 -1.32 14.07 -20.02
CA PHE A 106 -0.10 14.81 -20.34
C PHE A 106 0.25 14.71 -21.83
N GLY A 107 0.64 15.82 -22.45
CA GLY A 107 1.04 15.90 -23.85
C GLY A 107 0.36 17.01 -24.66
N PHE A 108 1.02 17.48 -25.72
CA PHE A 108 0.60 18.54 -26.65
C PHE A 108 0.30 19.91 -26.02
N TYR A 109 0.87 20.17 -24.85
CA TYR A 109 0.62 21.41 -24.10
C TYR A 109 1.04 22.65 -24.91
N GLY A 110 2.16 22.57 -25.63
CA GLY A 110 2.62 23.64 -26.53
C GLY A 110 1.56 24.00 -27.57
N GLY A 111 1.02 23.00 -28.28
CA GLY A 111 0.00 23.18 -29.31
C GLY A 111 -1.32 23.71 -28.77
N VAL A 112 -1.78 23.20 -27.63
CA VAL A 112 -3.01 23.66 -26.97
C VAL A 112 -2.88 25.10 -26.49
N LYS A 113 -1.71 25.47 -25.91
CA LYS A 113 -1.42 26.84 -25.48
C LYS A 113 -1.38 27.82 -26.67
N LYS A 114 -0.82 27.39 -27.80
CA LYS A 114 -0.75 28.16 -29.05
C LYS A 114 -2.13 28.38 -29.68
N ALA A 115 -2.98 27.34 -29.74
CA ALA A 115 -4.32 27.42 -30.29
C ALA A 115 -5.31 28.20 -29.42
N TRP A 116 -5.25 28.05 -28.09
CA TRP A 116 -6.20 28.67 -27.15
C TRP A 116 -5.71 30.05 -26.61
N GLY A 117 -4.46 30.44 -26.86
CA GLY A 117 -3.85 31.71 -26.44
C GLY A 117 -3.36 31.75 -24.98
N SER A 118 -2.52 32.74 -24.62
CA SER A 118 -1.83 32.84 -23.31
C SER A 118 -2.56 33.62 -22.21
N SER A 119 -3.68 34.30 -22.48
CA SER A 119 -4.23 35.31 -21.55
C SER A 119 -5.30 34.77 -20.57
N SER A 120 -5.02 34.94 -19.27
CA SER A 120 -5.97 35.02 -18.17
C SER A 120 -6.82 36.30 -18.25
N LEU A 121 -7.84 36.32 -19.11
CA LEU A 121 -8.83 37.40 -19.13
C LEU A 121 -10.18 36.86 -18.64
N SER A 122 -10.69 37.49 -17.59
CA SER A 122 -11.89 37.16 -16.80
C SER A 122 -13.20 37.47 -17.55
N GLY A 123 -13.41 36.84 -18.70
CA GLY A 123 -14.66 36.91 -19.46
C GLY A 123 -15.36 35.56 -19.53
N THR A 124 -16.66 35.55 -19.26
CA THR A 124 -17.59 34.41 -19.30
C THR A 124 -17.49 33.59 -20.60
N GLN A 125 -17.30 32.27 -20.45
CA GLN A 125 -17.31 31.18 -21.47
C GLN A 125 -16.65 31.48 -22.82
N LYS A 126 -15.47 30.89 -23.05
CA LYS A 126 -14.82 30.82 -24.37
C LYS A 126 -14.99 29.40 -24.95
N TYR A 127 -15.66 29.30 -26.09
CA TYR A 127 -15.72 28.07 -26.89
C TYR A 127 -14.68 28.15 -28.01
N MET A 128 -14.05 27.02 -28.35
CA MET A 128 -13.21 26.93 -29.54
C MET A 128 -13.89 26.06 -30.58
N ALA A 129 -14.12 26.60 -31.77
CA ALA A 129 -14.56 25.82 -32.93
C ALA A 129 -13.34 25.52 -33.81
N LEU A 130 -13.03 24.23 -33.98
CA LEU A 130 -12.06 23.74 -34.93
C LEU A 130 -12.81 23.32 -36.20
N PHE A 131 -12.49 23.96 -37.32
CA PHE A 131 -12.91 23.52 -38.65
C PHE A 131 -11.71 22.90 -39.36
N SER A 132 -11.78 21.61 -39.66
CA SER A 132 -10.74 20.84 -40.35
C SER A 132 -11.19 20.47 -41.75
N ILE A 133 -10.28 20.55 -42.71
CA ILE A 133 -10.43 19.96 -44.04
C ILE A 133 -9.27 18.98 -44.21
N ASP A 134 -9.59 17.70 -44.24
CA ASP A 134 -8.62 16.62 -44.30
C ASP A 134 -8.60 16.07 -45.72
N ILE A 135 -7.42 15.96 -46.33
CA ILE A 135 -7.23 15.40 -47.67
C ILE A 135 -6.28 14.22 -47.53
N ASP A 136 -6.86 13.04 -47.38
CA ASP A 136 -6.17 11.80 -47.08
C ASP A 136 -5.72 11.17 -48.41
N ARG A 137 -4.42 11.22 -48.73
CA ARG A 137 -3.87 10.65 -49.98
C ARG A 137 -3.53 9.18 -49.83
N TYR A 138 -2.77 8.87 -48.79
CA TYR A 138 -2.36 7.53 -48.44
C TYR A 138 -2.09 7.47 -46.93
N GLU A 139 -2.19 6.28 -46.37
CA GLU A 139 -1.75 5.95 -45.02
C GLU A 139 -0.48 5.11 -45.13
N ILE A 140 0.51 5.41 -44.29
CA ILE A 140 1.76 4.66 -44.21
C ILE A 140 1.90 4.08 -42.80
N PHE A 141 2.19 2.79 -42.72
CA PHE A 141 2.31 2.05 -41.47
C PHE A 141 3.72 1.51 -41.33
N LEU A 142 4.17 1.42 -40.08
CA LEU A 142 5.39 0.72 -39.72
C LEU A 142 5.04 -0.74 -39.41
N ASP A 143 5.72 -1.67 -40.08
CA ASP A 143 5.62 -3.09 -39.79
C ASP A 143 6.41 -3.47 -38.53
N GLU A 144 6.40 -4.75 -38.15
CA GLU A 144 7.17 -5.26 -37.02
C GLU A 144 8.66 -4.91 -37.17
N VAL A 145 9.17 -4.07 -36.26
CA VAL A 145 10.55 -3.60 -36.24
C VAL A 145 11.43 -4.64 -35.56
N LYS A 146 12.40 -5.18 -36.29
CA LYS A 146 13.41 -6.09 -35.75
C LYS A 146 14.58 -5.29 -35.17
N PRO A 147 15.39 -5.87 -34.27
CA PRO A 147 16.53 -5.15 -33.71
C PRO A 147 17.54 -4.65 -34.76
N GLY A 148 17.69 -5.37 -35.88
CA GLY A 148 18.53 -4.94 -37.01
C GLY A 148 18.02 -3.71 -37.75
N ASP A 149 16.73 -3.39 -37.62
CA ASP A 149 16.08 -2.25 -38.26
C ASP A 149 16.24 -0.96 -37.43
N LEU A 150 16.78 -1.03 -36.21
CA LEU A 150 17.03 0.13 -35.35
C LEU A 150 18.34 0.82 -35.73
N SER A 151 18.35 2.15 -35.75
CA SER A 151 19.54 2.90 -36.13
C SER A 151 20.67 2.72 -35.09
N VAL A 152 21.90 2.55 -35.58
CA VAL A 152 23.09 2.40 -34.71
C VAL A 152 23.27 3.61 -33.79
N ASN A 153 22.90 4.81 -34.27
CA ASN A 153 22.95 6.04 -33.47
C ASN A 153 21.94 5.99 -32.32
N PHE A 154 20.70 5.57 -32.57
CA PHE A 154 19.70 5.39 -31.52
C PHE A 154 20.13 4.34 -30.48
N LEU A 155 20.65 3.19 -30.94
CA LEU A 155 21.14 2.14 -30.05
C LEU A 155 22.32 2.60 -29.19
N ARG A 156 23.24 3.38 -29.76
CA ARG A 156 24.37 3.97 -29.02
C ARG A 156 23.88 4.93 -27.94
N GLU A 157 22.99 5.88 -28.30
CA GLU A 157 22.39 6.82 -27.34
C GLU A 157 21.62 6.07 -26.23
N PHE A 158 20.88 5.02 -26.58
CA PHE A 158 20.16 4.18 -25.62
C PHE A 158 21.12 3.47 -24.65
N MET A 159 22.23 2.91 -25.14
CA MET A 159 23.23 2.23 -24.30
C MET A 159 24.04 3.20 -23.45
N ASP A 160 24.17 4.46 -23.88
CA ASP A 160 24.84 5.54 -23.15
C ASP A 160 23.93 6.22 -22.10
N LEU A 161 22.66 5.81 -22.01
CA LEU A 161 21.76 6.26 -20.96
C LEU A 161 22.27 5.82 -19.57
N PRO A 162 22.19 6.70 -18.57
CA PRO A 162 22.50 6.34 -17.19
C PRO A 162 21.64 5.16 -16.72
N LEU A 163 22.23 4.24 -15.94
CA LEU A 163 21.53 3.12 -15.32
C LEU A 163 20.53 3.56 -14.19
N SER A 164 20.34 4.86 -14.01
CA SER A 164 19.40 5.48 -13.07
C SER A 164 19.07 6.91 -13.50
N TYR A 165 17.77 7.22 -13.53
CA TYR A 165 17.27 8.58 -13.81
C TYR A 165 17.72 9.63 -12.78
N LEU A 166 17.99 9.22 -11.52
CA LEU A 166 18.38 10.11 -10.43
C LEU A 166 19.90 10.20 -10.22
N ALA A 167 20.70 9.63 -11.13
CA ALA A 167 22.15 9.75 -11.07
C ALA A 167 22.61 11.21 -11.29
N PRO A 168 23.72 11.66 -10.67
CA PRO A 168 24.24 13.02 -10.88
C PRO A 168 24.45 13.31 -12.38
N GLY A 169 23.81 14.36 -12.90
CA GLY A 169 23.86 14.74 -14.31
C GLY A 169 22.91 13.99 -15.25
N ALA A 170 22.16 12.99 -14.76
CA ALA A 170 21.20 12.24 -15.57
C ALA A 170 20.06 13.11 -16.08
N ALA A 171 19.51 14.00 -15.24
CA ALA A 171 18.47 14.94 -15.64
C ALA A 171 18.86 15.81 -16.85
N ILE A 172 20.15 16.12 -17.02
CA ILE A 172 20.67 16.92 -18.15
C ILE A 172 20.76 16.09 -19.43
N LYS A 173 21.06 14.78 -19.35
CA LYS A 173 21.04 13.86 -20.49
C LYS A 173 19.62 13.51 -20.99
N PHE A 174 18.60 13.66 -20.14
CA PHE A 174 17.19 13.39 -20.46
C PHE A 174 16.41 14.65 -20.91
N LEU A 175 17.02 15.83 -20.88
CA LEU A 175 16.37 17.12 -21.15
C LEU A 175 17.11 17.93 -22.20
N GLU A 176 16.98 17.55 -23.48
CA GLU A 176 17.35 18.44 -24.59
C GLU A 176 16.26 18.54 -25.66
N GLY A 177 15.83 19.78 -25.94
CA GLY A 177 15.45 20.19 -27.29
C GLY A 177 14.11 20.91 -27.46
N GLY A 178 14.17 22.18 -27.86
CA GLY A 178 13.09 22.92 -28.56
C GLY A 178 13.48 24.37 -28.86
N ASP A 179 13.27 24.83 -30.10
CA ASP A 179 13.21 26.25 -30.51
C ASP A 179 12.22 26.44 -31.68
N GLN A 180 11.91 27.70 -32.00
CA GLN A 180 10.66 28.29 -32.49
C GLN A 180 10.56 28.45 -34.02
N GLU A 181 9.37 28.93 -34.42
CA GLU A 181 8.86 29.28 -35.75
C GLU A 181 8.40 28.06 -36.58
N ILE A 182 7.19 28.00 -37.11
CA ILE A 182 6.52 29.00 -37.96
C ILE A 182 5.01 28.94 -37.71
N ALA A 183 4.39 30.08 -37.44
CA ALA A 183 2.94 30.27 -37.48
C ALA A 183 2.65 31.55 -38.24
N SER A 184 2.63 31.49 -39.57
CA SER A 184 2.30 32.67 -40.38
C SER A 184 1.70 32.37 -41.75
N ILE A 185 0.92 31.30 -41.90
CA ILE A 185 0.14 31.12 -43.13
C ILE A 185 -1.30 30.74 -42.74
N ILE A 186 -2.23 31.59 -43.18
CA ILE A 186 -3.68 31.60 -42.91
C ILE A 186 -4.08 32.28 -41.58
N SER A 187 -3.86 33.59 -41.47
CA SER A 187 -4.54 34.42 -40.46
C SER A 187 -5.57 35.40 -41.04
N ASP A 188 -6.01 35.21 -42.29
CA ASP A 188 -6.99 36.14 -42.87
C ASP A 188 -8.09 35.43 -43.66
N LEU A 189 -9.06 34.87 -42.91
CA LEU A 189 -10.32 34.34 -43.43
C LEU A 189 -11.16 35.38 -44.19
N ASN A 190 -10.75 36.65 -44.17
CA ASN A 190 -11.40 37.75 -44.89
C ASN A 190 -10.63 38.21 -46.14
N SER A 191 -9.56 37.52 -46.55
CA SER A 191 -8.82 37.88 -47.77
C SER A 191 -9.62 37.57 -49.05
N PRO A 192 -9.77 38.52 -49.98
CA PRO A 192 -10.46 38.31 -51.26
C PRO A 192 -9.74 37.32 -52.20
N THR A 193 -8.50 36.89 -51.89
CA THR A 193 -7.72 35.91 -52.68
C THR A 193 -7.81 34.47 -52.17
N ILE A 194 -8.50 34.22 -51.05
CA ILE A 194 -8.52 32.92 -50.35
C ILE A 194 -8.91 31.75 -51.25
N LYS A 195 -9.83 31.95 -52.22
CA LYS A 195 -10.27 30.91 -53.15
C LYS A 195 -9.15 30.47 -54.12
N THR A 196 -8.31 31.41 -54.56
CA THR A 196 -7.21 31.13 -55.50
C THR A 196 -6.04 30.50 -54.75
N GLU A 197 -5.71 31.01 -53.56
CA GLU A 197 -4.65 30.47 -52.70
C GLU A 197 -5.00 29.07 -52.18
N MET A 198 -6.26 28.83 -51.80
CA MET A 198 -6.73 27.50 -51.41
C MET A 198 -6.70 26.53 -52.59
N LYS A 199 -7.06 26.95 -53.81
CA LYS A 199 -6.93 26.11 -55.00
C LYS A 199 -5.47 25.74 -55.31
N GLN A 200 -4.55 26.69 -55.21
CA GLN A 200 -3.11 26.45 -55.41
C GLN A 200 -2.53 25.55 -54.32
N TRP A 201 -2.95 25.72 -53.06
CA TRP A 201 -2.59 24.85 -51.96
C TRP A 201 -3.10 23.41 -52.18
N LEU A 202 -4.38 23.23 -52.54
CA LEU A 202 -4.98 21.94 -52.86
C LEU A 202 -4.24 21.23 -54.02
N GLU A 203 -3.85 21.97 -55.06
CA GLU A 203 -3.06 21.43 -56.19
C GLU A 203 -1.65 21.01 -55.75
N SER A 204 -1.06 21.67 -54.74
CA SER A 204 0.27 21.34 -54.21
C SER A 204 0.33 20.11 -53.30
N ILE A 205 -0.80 19.68 -52.71
CA ILE A 205 -0.87 18.50 -51.81
C ILE A 205 -0.44 17.22 -52.54
N ARG A 206 -0.69 17.14 -53.87
CA ARG A 206 -0.27 16.00 -54.68
C ARG A 206 1.25 15.84 -54.76
N THR A 207 2.00 16.93 -54.65
CA THR A 207 3.48 16.95 -54.80
C THR A 207 4.22 17.12 -53.48
N PHE A 208 3.54 17.56 -52.41
CA PHE A 208 4.14 17.79 -51.09
C PHE A 208 3.19 17.34 -49.95
N PRO A 209 2.86 16.04 -49.85
CA PRO A 209 2.03 15.55 -48.76
C PRO A 209 2.79 15.66 -47.43
N LYS A 210 2.12 16.18 -46.39
CA LYS A 210 2.63 16.18 -45.01
C LYS A 210 1.74 15.31 -44.12
N PRO A 211 2.29 14.60 -43.14
CA PRO A 211 1.47 13.89 -42.17
C PRO A 211 0.69 14.91 -41.33
N PHE A 212 -0.59 14.65 -41.09
CA PHE A 212 -1.44 15.52 -40.26
C PHE A 212 -2.32 14.73 -39.28
N LYS A 213 -2.42 13.41 -39.45
CA LYS A 213 -2.92 12.44 -38.48
C LYS A 213 -1.85 11.37 -38.30
N PHE A 214 -1.42 11.13 -37.06
CA PHE A 214 -0.35 10.18 -36.79
C PHE A 214 -0.46 9.65 -35.36
N MET A 215 -0.09 8.39 -35.18
CA MET A 215 -0.03 7.77 -33.86
C MET A 215 1.35 7.95 -33.25
N VAL A 216 1.39 8.17 -31.94
CA VAL A 216 2.63 8.20 -31.16
C VAL A 216 2.60 7.10 -30.11
N ALA A 217 3.75 6.52 -29.82
CA ALA A 217 3.92 5.51 -28.79
C ALA A 217 5.19 5.80 -27.99
N PRO A 218 5.27 5.37 -26.72
CA PRO A 218 6.51 5.43 -25.95
C PRO A 218 7.65 4.77 -26.72
N ILE A 219 8.78 5.47 -26.82
CA ILE A 219 9.99 4.96 -27.50
C ILE A 219 10.51 3.65 -26.88
N THR A 220 10.20 3.42 -25.61
CA THR A 220 10.47 2.18 -24.86
C THR A 220 9.71 0.97 -25.40
N ASN A 221 8.59 1.15 -26.10
CA ASN A 221 7.90 0.03 -26.75
C ASN A 221 8.74 -0.59 -27.87
N LEU A 222 9.58 0.20 -28.56
CA LEU A 222 10.53 -0.32 -29.56
C LEU A 222 11.69 -1.10 -28.93
N LEU A 223 11.85 -0.99 -27.61
CA LEU A 223 12.87 -1.68 -26.82
C LEU A 223 12.29 -2.88 -26.04
N LYS A 224 11.01 -3.20 -26.26
CA LYS A 224 10.33 -4.39 -25.72
C LYS A 224 10.43 -5.56 -26.71
N PHE A 225 11.63 -5.86 -27.17
CA PHE A 225 11.90 -7.05 -27.99
C PHE A 225 12.59 -8.12 -27.15
N ASN A 226 12.50 -9.37 -27.59
CA ASN A 226 13.23 -10.47 -26.96
C ASN A 226 14.73 -10.25 -27.17
N VAL A 227 15.46 -9.90 -26.10
CA VAL A 227 16.90 -9.61 -26.16
C VAL A 227 17.71 -10.84 -26.58
N HIS A 228 17.18 -12.06 -26.38
CA HIS A 228 17.79 -13.28 -26.93
C HIS A 228 17.83 -13.28 -28.46
N ALA A 229 16.92 -12.56 -29.14
CA ALA A 229 16.92 -12.43 -30.60
C ALA A 229 18.07 -11.56 -31.14
N LEU A 230 18.78 -10.80 -30.28
CA LEU A 230 20.05 -10.16 -30.66
C LEU A 230 21.18 -11.16 -30.87
N PHE A 231 20.98 -12.39 -30.41
CA PHE A 231 21.96 -13.45 -30.42
C PHE A 231 21.36 -14.74 -31.00
N PRO A 232 21.08 -14.76 -32.32
CA PRO A 232 20.39 -15.87 -32.97
C PRO A 232 21.21 -17.17 -32.98
N ASP A 233 22.53 -17.08 -32.80
CA ASP A 233 23.44 -18.23 -32.75
C ASP A 233 23.55 -18.77 -31.31
N GLU A 234 23.33 -20.08 -31.14
CA GLU A 234 23.48 -20.78 -29.84
C GLU A 234 24.95 -20.98 -29.44
N GLU A 235 25.89 -20.86 -30.38
CA GLU A 235 27.32 -21.02 -30.11
C GLU A 235 27.91 -19.76 -29.43
N ARG A 236 28.65 -19.99 -28.33
CA ARG A 236 29.35 -18.95 -27.56
C ARG A 236 30.78 -18.78 -28.09
N ASP A 237 30.95 -18.29 -29.31
CA ASP A 237 32.25 -18.29 -29.99
C ASP A 237 32.94 -16.91 -30.04
N TRP A 238 32.27 -15.83 -29.62
CA TRP A 238 32.83 -14.47 -29.63
C TRP A 238 32.75 -13.70 -28.31
N GLY A 239 33.64 -12.71 -28.16
CA GLY A 239 33.59 -11.73 -27.06
C GLY A 239 33.96 -12.27 -25.68
N CYS A 240 33.43 -11.60 -24.65
CA CYS A 240 33.71 -11.88 -23.24
C CYS A 240 33.09 -13.21 -22.77
N GLU A 241 31.92 -13.55 -23.30
CA GLU A 241 31.16 -14.75 -22.98
C GLU A 241 31.91 -16.03 -23.40
N ALA A 242 32.48 -16.06 -24.61
CA ALA A 242 33.31 -17.16 -25.10
C ALA A 242 34.61 -17.35 -24.33
N ARG A 243 35.07 -16.30 -23.65
CA ARG A 243 36.38 -16.20 -23.01
C ARG A 243 36.32 -16.18 -21.49
N GLY A 244 35.16 -16.50 -20.90
CA GLY A 244 34.90 -16.43 -19.45
C GLY A 244 36.01 -17.04 -18.58
N GLY A 245 36.52 -18.22 -18.94
CA GLY A 245 37.60 -18.89 -18.21
C GLY A 245 39.01 -18.26 -18.36
N SER A 246 39.17 -17.29 -19.26
CA SER A 246 40.43 -16.58 -19.55
C SER A 246 40.38 -15.08 -19.20
N LEU A 247 39.26 -14.62 -18.64
CA LEU A 247 39.10 -13.24 -18.19
C LEU A 247 40.05 -12.95 -17.04
N LYS A 248 40.74 -11.82 -17.16
CA LYS A 248 41.59 -11.23 -16.13
C LYS A 248 40.87 -10.05 -15.52
N ARG A 249 41.17 -9.73 -14.26
CA ARG A 249 40.61 -8.56 -13.59
C ARG A 249 41.65 -7.45 -13.56
N ASP A 250 41.26 -6.25 -13.98
CA ASP A 250 42.10 -5.08 -13.89
C ASP A 250 42.15 -4.59 -12.43
N THR A 251 43.34 -4.40 -11.89
CA THR A 251 43.54 -4.06 -10.47
C THR A 251 43.14 -2.63 -10.14
N ASP A 252 43.09 -1.75 -11.14
CA ASP A 252 42.86 -0.33 -10.95
C ASP A 252 41.37 0.03 -11.10
N THR A 253 40.68 -0.57 -12.07
CA THR A 253 39.25 -0.33 -12.31
C THR A 253 38.35 -1.42 -11.72
N GLY A 254 38.90 -2.60 -11.43
CA GLY A 254 38.14 -3.77 -10.97
C GLY A 254 37.34 -4.47 -12.07
N GLU A 255 37.45 -4.02 -13.32
CA GLU A 255 36.74 -4.56 -14.50
C GLU A 255 37.41 -5.80 -15.06
N TYR A 256 36.63 -6.67 -15.70
CA TYR A 256 37.16 -7.85 -16.36
C TYR A 256 37.64 -7.51 -17.78
N TYR A 257 38.68 -8.17 -18.25
CA TYR A 257 39.20 -8.01 -19.61
C TYR A 257 39.82 -9.31 -20.11
N TYR A 258 39.97 -9.45 -21.43
CA TYR A 258 40.84 -10.46 -22.02
C TYR A 258 41.90 -9.80 -22.90
N GLU A 259 43.02 -10.49 -23.10
CA GLU A 259 44.09 -10.02 -23.97
C GLU A 259 43.91 -10.62 -25.37
N VAL A 260 43.92 -9.75 -26.38
CA VAL A 260 44.03 -10.14 -27.79
C VAL A 260 45.27 -9.54 -28.40
N ILE A 261 45.83 -10.22 -29.40
CA ILE A 261 46.92 -9.69 -30.19
C ILE A 261 46.29 -9.02 -31.42
N VAL A 262 46.37 -7.69 -31.47
CA VAL A 262 45.98 -6.90 -32.64
C VAL A 262 47.27 -6.25 -33.16
N ASP A 263 47.59 -6.50 -34.43
CA ASP A 263 48.81 -6.00 -35.09
C ASP A 263 50.12 -6.31 -34.32
N GLY A 264 50.22 -7.52 -33.78
CA GLY A 264 51.41 -7.97 -33.02
C GLY A 264 51.57 -7.35 -31.63
N LYS A 265 50.62 -6.51 -31.18
CA LYS A 265 50.60 -5.92 -29.83
C LYS A 265 49.48 -6.54 -29.00
N LYS A 266 49.79 -6.82 -27.73
CA LYS A 266 48.77 -7.22 -26.76
C LYS A 266 47.90 -6.01 -26.41
N VAL A 267 46.63 -6.09 -26.75
CA VAL A 267 45.60 -5.10 -26.40
C VAL A 267 44.68 -5.71 -25.36
N LYS A 268 44.37 -4.94 -24.31
CA LYS A 268 43.35 -5.32 -23.32
C LYS A 268 41.98 -4.98 -23.88
N GLN A 269 41.14 -5.98 -24.10
CA GLN A 269 39.74 -5.78 -24.47
C GLN A 269 38.89 -5.87 -23.20
N MET A 270 38.31 -4.75 -22.78
CA MET A 270 37.47 -4.68 -21.59
C MET A 270 36.15 -5.42 -21.79
N CYS A 271 35.68 -6.05 -20.71
CA CYS A 271 34.45 -6.80 -20.62
C CYS A 271 33.48 -6.12 -19.66
N PRO A 272 32.63 -5.20 -20.18
CA PRO A 272 31.61 -4.56 -19.37
C PRO A 272 30.55 -5.54 -18.86
N TYR A 273 30.39 -6.69 -19.54
CA TYR A 273 29.45 -7.75 -19.21
C TYR A 273 30.17 -9.11 -19.22
N LEU A 274 29.94 -9.90 -18.17
CA LEU A 274 30.54 -11.24 -18.00
C LEU A 274 29.79 -12.32 -18.77
N ASP A 275 28.48 -12.15 -18.88
CA ASP A 275 27.56 -13.05 -19.57
C ASP A 275 26.38 -12.24 -20.17
N ARG A 276 25.58 -12.93 -20.98
CA ARG A 276 24.42 -12.36 -21.66
C ARG A 276 23.34 -11.92 -20.67
N ASP A 277 23.16 -12.62 -19.55
CA ASP A 277 22.16 -12.29 -18.54
C ASP A 277 22.45 -10.94 -17.89
N ALA A 278 23.73 -10.63 -17.63
CA ALA A 278 24.17 -9.33 -17.13
C ALA A 278 23.90 -8.19 -18.12
N LEU A 279 24.07 -8.44 -19.43
CA LEU A 279 23.74 -7.48 -20.48
C LEU A 279 22.23 -7.27 -20.59
N ILE A 280 21.44 -8.35 -20.59
CA ILE A 280 19.97 -8.31 -20.64
C ILE A 280 19.44 -7.50 -19.45
N HIS A 281 19.94 -7.79 -18.25
CA HIS A 281 19.57 -7.09 -17.03
C HIS A 281 19.80 -5.57 -17.12
N ASP A 282 20.98 -5.16 -17.61
CA ASP A 282 21.30 -3.74 -17.78
C ASP A 282 20.44 -3.06 -18.87
N MET A 283 20.12 -3.76 -19.96
CA MET A 283 19.25 -3.24 -21.02
C MET A 283 17.80 -3.04 -20.53
N GLU A 284 17.25 -4.00 -19.80
CA GLU A 284 15.92 -3.88 -19.18
C GLU A 284 15.89 -2.75 -18.16
N ARG A 285 16.94 -2.62 -17.35
CA ARG A 285 17.08 -1.53 -16.39
C ARG A 285 17.14 -0.16 -17.07
N ARG A 286 17.88 -0.01 -18.17
CA ARG A 286 17.91 1.25 -18.95
C ARG A 286 16.53 1.58 -19.54
N ARG A 287 15.82 0.58 -20.08
CA ARG A 287 14.47 0.75 -20.62
C ARG A 287 13.49 1.21 -19.55
N ASN A 288 13.45 0.55 -18.39
CA ASN A 288 12.54 0.89 -17.30
C ASN A 288 12.83 2.30 -16.75
N ASN A 289 14.11 2.69 -16.63
CA ASN A 289 14.48 4.05 -16.25
C ASN A 289 14.09 5.10 -17.28
N LEU A 290 14.16 4.77 -18.59
CA LEU A 290 13.69 5.64 -19.65
C LEU A 290 12.16 5.82 -19.61
N ASP A 291 11.39 4.77 -19.30
CA ASP A 291 9.94 4.85 -19.08
C ASP A 291 9.58 5.83 -17.96
N ILE A 292 10.31 5.77 -16.83
CA ILE A 292 10.14 6.70 -15.70
C ILE A 292 10.49 8.13 -16.13
N ALA A 293 11.60 8.31 -16.83
CA ALA A 293 12.05 9.62 -17.31
C ALA A 293 11.01 10.27 -18.22
N ILE A 294 10.38 9.48 -19.11
CA ILE A 294 9.29 9.93 -19.97
C ILE A 294 8.09 10.34 -19.13
N GLY A 295 7.70 9.56 -18.12
CA GLY A 295 6.60 9.93 -17.21
C GLY A 295 6.81 11.27 -16.51
N VAL A 296 7.97 11.46 -15.87
CA VAL A 296 8.33 12.71 -15.18
C VAL A 296 8.44 13.88 -16.17
N TYR A 297 9.05 13.66 -17.33
CA TYR A 297 9.05 14.64 -18.40
C TYR A 297 7.63 14.98 -18.85
N MET A 298 6.68 14.06 -18.90
CA MET A 298 5.33 14.44 -19.30
C MET A 298 4.59 15.25 -18.21
N GLU A 299 4.95 15.10 -16.93
CA GLU A 299 4.33 15.77 -15.77
C GLU A 299 4.88 17.17 -15.45
N GLU A 300 6.17 17.43 -15.66
CA GLU A 300 6.82 18.69 -15.29
C GLU A 300 6.29 19.91 -16.08
N ARG A 301 5.32 20.62 -15.51
CA ARG A 301 4.93 21.98 -15.92
C ARG A 301 5.89 23.00 -15.33
N THR A 302 6.22 24.04 -16.11
CA THR A 302 6.89 25.26 -15.62
C THR A 302 6.20 25.77 -14.35
N THR A 303 6.90 25.58 -13.23
CA THR A 303 6.79 26.30 -11.95
C THR A 303 5.67 27.33 -11.85
N THR A 304 4.48 26.89 -11.45
CA THR A 304 3.63 27.65 -10.52
C THR A 304 2.87 26.65 -9.66
N SER A 305 3.19 26.65 -8.38
CA SER A 305 2.50 25.95 -7.32
C SER A 305 0.98 26.16 -7.41
N ARG A 306 0.24 25.09 -7.70
CA ARG A 306 -1.16 24.96 -7.25
C ARG A 306 -1.29 23.64 -6.54
N LYS A 307 -1.25 23.71 -5.20
CA LYS A 307 -1.83 22.71 -4.30
C LYS A 307 -3.19 22.29 -4.87
N LYS A 308 -3.39 21.01 -5.16
CA LYS A 308 -4.72 20.47 -5.35
C LYS A 308 -4.98 19.49 -4.20
N SER A 309 -5.78 19.94 -3.25
CA SER A 309 -6.35 19.12 -2.20
C SER A 309 -7.21 18.03 -2.82
N ALA A 310 -7.19 16.80 -2.29
CA ALA A 310 -8.10 15.72 -2.66
C ALA A 310 -9.57 16.03 -2.33
N ARG A 311 -9.82 17.01 -1.45
CA ARG A 311 -11.15 17.46 -1.03
C ARG A 311 -11.63 18.66 -1.86
N PRO A 312 -12.94 18.76 -2.19
CA PRO A 312 -13.48 19.84 -3.02
C PRO A 312 -13.20 21.23 -2.45
N THR A 313 -12.71 22.17 -3.24
CA THR A 313 -12.58 23.56 -2.79
C THR A 313 -13.95 24.25 -2.69
N TRP A 314 -14.04 25.37 -1.97
CA TRP A 314 -15.27 26.16 -1.90
C TRP A 314 -15.76 26.60 -3.30
N GLU A 315 -14.83 27.04 -4.15
CA GLU A 315 -15.11 27.43 -5.54
C GLU A 315 -15.70 26.26 -6.35
N GLU A 316 -15.23 25.04 -6.10
CA GLU A 316 -15.72 23.84 -6.78
C GLU A 316 -17.10 23.39 -6.29
N ILE A 317 -17.38 23.39 -4.98
CA ILE A 317 -18.70 22.95 -4.47
C ILE A 317 -19.82 23.97 -4.67
N THR A 318 -19.45 25.22 -4.99
CA THR A 318 -20.39 26.28 -5.38
C THR A 318 -20.51 26.44 -6.90
N GLN A 319 -19.83 25.58 -7.67
CA GLN A 319 -20.03 25.51 -9.11
C GLN A 319 -21.40 24.92 -9.42
N ASP A 320 -22.18 25.62 -10.25
CA ASP A 320 -23.54 25.22 -10.60
C ASP A 320 -23.61 23.77 -11.09
N GLU A 321 -24.54 23.02 -10.51
CA GLU A 321 -24.89 21.62 -10.81
C GLU A 321 -23.82 20.56 -10.50
N LEU A 322 -22.65 20.93 -9.98
CA LEU A 322 -21.60 19.97 -9.67
C LEU A 322 -21.93 19.16 -8.40
N PRO A 323 -22.08 17.82 -8.48
CA PRO A 323 -22.42 17.00 -7.33
C PRO A 323 -21.20 16.69 -6.46
N PHE A 324 -21.38 16.72 -5.15
CA PHE A 324 -20.44 16.21 -4.15
C PHE A 324 -21.17 15.40 -3.07
N VAL A 325 -20.42 14.62 -2.30
CA VAL A 325 -20.97 13.77 -1.23
C VAL A 325 -20.67 14.41 0.11
N VAL A 326 -21.68 14.48 0.97
CA VAL A 326 -21.55 14.82 2.39
C VAL A 326 -21.77 13.57 3.22
N ILE A 327 -20.79 13.23 4.05
CA ILE A 327 -20.82 12.06 4.93
C ILE A 327 -20.92 12.54 6.36
N PHE A 328 -22.05 12.27 7.00
CA PHE A 328 -22.30 12.57 8.41
C PHE A 328 -21.70 11.48 9.30
N ASN A 329 -21.06 11.92 10.38
CA ASN A 329 -20.52 11.04 11.40
C ASN A 329 -20.71 11.69 12.78
N THR A 330 -21.98 11.82 13.19
CA THR A 330 -22.36 12.36 14.51
C THR A 330 -22.47 11.24 15.54
N HIS A 331 -22.43 11.58 16.82
CA HIS A 331 -22.54 10.58 17.90
C HIS A 331 -23.95 10.00 18.06
N GLU A 332 -24.96 10.78 17.72
CA GLU A 332 -26.38 10.45 17.85
C GLU A 332 -27.14 10.91 16.59
N ASP A 333 -28.32 10.33 16.36
CA ASP A 333 -29.22 10.75 15.28
C ASP A 333 -29.73 12.17 15.55
N LEU A 334 -29.73 13.03 14.53
CA LEU A 334 -30.42 14.30 14.57
C LEU A 334 -31.85 14.11 14.07
N VAL A 335 -32.82 14.28 14.96
CA VAL A 335 -34.25 14.23 14.68
C VAL A 335 -34.83 15.64 14.78
N GLY A 336 -35.77 15.95 13.89
CA GLY A 336 -36.33 17.28 13.74
C GLY A 336 -37.50 17.35 12.75
N ASP A 337 -37.86 18.58 12.37
CA ASP A 337 -38.85 18.89 11.35
C ASP A 337 -38.29 19.90 10.35
N PHE A 338 -38.09 19.45 9.10
CA PHE A 338 -37.67 20.26 7.96
C PHE A 338 -38.50 19.86 6.75
N ASN A 339 -39.48 20.70 6.38
CA ASN A 339 -40.49 20.38 5.36
C ASN A 339 -41.22 19.04 5.64
N GLY A 340 -41.39 18.68 6.92
CA GLY A 340 -41.88 17.39 7.40
C GLY A 340 -40.90 16.70 8.35
N PRO A 341 -41.26 15.53 8.93
CA PRO A 341 -40.39 14.79 9.83
C PRO A 341 -39.03 14.51 9.19
N ALA A 342 -37.97 15.08 9.77
CA ALA A 342 -36.61 15.00 9.25
C ALA A 342 -35.73 14.21 10.22
N LYS A 343 -34.90 13.34 9.67
CA LYS A 343 -33.92 12.56 10.43
C LYS A 343 -32.60 12.51 9.65
N ILE A 344 -31.52 12.93 10.30
CA ILE A 344 -30.14 12.69 9.86
C ILE A 344 -29.57 11.63 10.80
N PRO A 345 -29.46 10.36 10.37
CA PRO A 345 -28.81 9.33 11.16
C PRO A 345 -27.37 9.68 11.52
N ALA A 346 -26.89 9.14 12.65
CA ALA A 346 -25.52 9.30 13.12
C ALA A 346 -24.46 9.00 12.04
N ARG A 347 -24.79 8.07 11.13
CA ARG A 347 -24.02 7.77 9.92
C ARG A 347 -24.93 7.83 8.71
N MET A 348 -24.70 8.82 7.86
CA MET A 348 -25.54 9.09 6.69
C MET A 348 -24.69 9.66 5.56
N GLU A 349 -24.98 9.24 4.33
CA GLU A 349 -24.41 9.84 3.13
C GLU A 349 -25.50 10.52 2.31
N ARG A 350 -25.20 11.72 1.81
CA ARG A 350 -26.08 12.47 0.91
C ARG A 350 -25.30 13.13 -0.21
N VAL A 351 -25.86 13.06 -1.41
CA VAL A 351 -25.34 13.82 -2.55
C VAL A 351 -25.90 15.22 -2.48
N VAL A 352 -25.04 16.22 -2.61
CA VAL A 352 -25.38 17.63 -2.51
C VAL A 352 -24.98 18.36 -3.78
N LYS A 353 -25.82 19.30 -4.21
CA LYS A 353 -25.57 20.20 -5.35
C LYS A 353 -25.87 21.63 -4.97
N PHE A 354 -25.09 22.56 -5.53
CA PHE A 354 -25.41 23.97 -5.53
C PHE A 354 -26.03 24.37 -6.87
N PHE A 355 -27.14 25.09 -6.82
CA PHE A 355 -27.80 25.61 -8.02
C PHE A 355 -28.63 26.84 -7.65
N ASP A 356 -28.47 27.93 -8.40
CA ASP A 356 -29.25 29.17 -8.24
C ASP A 356 -29.29 29.69 -6.79
N GLY A 357 -28.12 29.72 -6.14
CA GLY A 357 -27.99 30.22 -4.77
C GLY A 357 -28.48 29.27 -3.67
N LYS A 358 -28.96 28.07 -4.01
CA LYS A 358 -29.56 27.10 -3.09
C LYS A 358 -28.82 25.77 -3.07
N TRP A 359 -28.90 25.09 -1.93
CA TRP A 359 -28.39 23.74 -1.74
C TRP A 359 -29.51 22.71 -1.85
N PHE A 360 -29.24 21.62 -2.55
CA PHE A 360 -30.17 20.50 -2.72
C PHE A 360 -29.48 19.22 -2.29
N ALA A 361 -30.17 18.38 -1.52
CA ALA A 361 -29.69 17.09 -1.05
C ALA A 361 -30.54 15.95 -1.62
N SER A 362 -29.91 14.94 -2.21
CA SER A 362 -30.60 13.78 -2.79
C SER A 362 -29.87 12.48 -2.47
N GLU A 363 -30.52 11.35 -2.75
CA GLU A 363 -29.92 10.02 -2.58
C GLU A 363 -28.95 9.65 -3.71
N ARG A 364 -29.08 10.28 -4.89
CA ARG A 364 -28.30 9.95 -6.09
C ARG A 364 -27.94 11.21 -6.87
N ALA A 365 -26.74 11.24 -7.45
CA ALA A 365 -26.24 12.38 -8.23
C ALA A 365 -27.09 12.72 -9.47
N SER A 366 -27.83 11.76 -10.04
CA SER A 366 -28.74 11.98 -11.17
C SER A 366 -30.12 12.52 -10.76
N GLN A 367 -30.39 12.64 -9.46
CA GLN A 367 -31.66 13.12 -8.93
C GLN A 367 -31.47 14.46 -8.21
N ILE A 368 -32.45 15.34 -8.37
CA ILE A 368 -32.59 16.57 -7.59
C ILE A 368 -33.90 16.44 -6.82
N ASP A 369 -33.81 16.39 -5.49
CA ASP A 369 -34.98 16.45 -4.64
C ASP A 369 -35.30 17.93 -4.35
N MET A 370 -36.32 18.46 -5.01
CA MET A 370 -36.71 19.86 -4.83
C MET A 370 -37.23 20.16 -3.42
N THR A 371 -37.70 19.15 -2.68
CA THR A 371 -38.22 19.32 -1.31
C THR A 371 -37.10 19.51 -0.27
N SER A 372 -35.88 19.09 -0.63
CA SER A 372 -34.68 19.23 0.20
C SER A 372 -34.04 20.63 0.14
N SER A 373 -34.55 21.52 -0.72
CA SER A 373 -33.91 22.80 -1.02
C SER A 373 -33.79 23.68 0.22
N CYS A 374 -32.60 24.23 0.47
CA CYS A 374 -32.40 25.17 1.56
C CYS A 374 -31.29 26.20 1.29
N LEU A 375 -31.37 27.31 2.03
CA LEU A 375 -30.42 28.42 1.93
C LEU A 375 -29.48 28.40 3.13
N ALA A 376 -28.19 28.59 2.88
CA ALA A 376 -27.31 29.13 3.90
C ALA A 376 -27.62 30.63 4.05
N GLN A 377 -27.48 31.18 5.26
CA GLN A 377 -27.80 32.60 5.50
C GLN A 377 -27.11 33.53 4.49
N GLU A 378 -27.82 34.57 4.05
CA GLU A 378 -27.33 35.51 3.04
C GLU A 378 -26.07 36.24 3.55
N GLY A 379 -24.97 36.19 2.77
CA GLY A 379 -23.67 36.77 3.15
C GLY A 379 -22.78 35.89 4.05
N ALA A 380 -23.16 34.63 4.29
CA ALA A 380 -22.44 33.76 5.19
C ALA A 380 -21.31 32.98 4.49
N GLU A 381 -20.05 33.34 4.78
CA GLU A 381 -18.86 32.70 4.21
C GLU A 381 -18.82 31.19 4.50
N ASN A 382 -18.58 30.41 3.44
CA ASN A 382 -18.36 28.97 3.48
C ASN A 382 -19.45 28.15 4.17
N ARG A 383 -20.72 28.58 4.15
CA ARG A 383 -21.82 27.83 4.77
C ARG A 383 -22.58 26.98 3.76
N ILE A 384 -22.73 25.69 4.09
CA ILE A 384 -23.53 24.73 3.33
C ILE A 384 -24.80 24.43 4.12
N CYS A 385 -25.93 24.32 3.43
CA CYS A 385 -27.17 23.83 4.02
C CYS A 385 -27.51 22.43 3.48
N ILE A 386 -27.68 21.45 4.37
CA ILE A 386 -28.05 20.08 4.00
C ILE A 386 -29.30 19.69 4.79
N LEU A 387 -30.42 19.46 4.11
CA LEU A 387 -31.70 19.10 4.74
C LEU A 387 -32.14 20.10 5.85
N GLY A 388 -31.83 21.39 5.68
CA GLY A 388 -32.11 22.42 6.67
C GLY A 388 -31.03 22.61 7.74
N LEU A 389 -30.06 21.70 7.85
CA LEU A 389 -28.92 21.84 8.76
C LEU A 389 -27.82 22.70 8.12
N ILE A 390 -27.49 23.83 8.75
CA ILE A 390 -26.47 24.76 8.31
C ILE A 390 -25.14 24.44 8.98
N LEU A 391 -24.10 24.16 8.18
CA LEU A 391 -22.76 23.84 8.66
C LEU A 391 -21.71 24.70 7.94
N LYS A 392 -20.64 25.04 8.64
CA LYS A 392 -19.50 25.74 8.06
C LYS A 392 -18.52 24.76 7.46
N TYR A 393 -18.18 24.98 6.20
CA TYR A 393 -17.19 24.24 5.45
C TYR A 393 -15.80 24.81 5.66
N TYR A 394 -14.83 23.92 5.88
CA TYR A 394 -13.42 24.26 6.02
C TYR A 394 -12.66 23.70 4.81
N PRO A 395 -12.38 24.52 3.77
CA PRO A 395 -11.84 24.04 2.49
C PRO A 395 -10.49 23.33 2.61
N ASP A 396 -9.62 23.77 3.54
CA ASP A 396 -8.30 23.16 3.75
C ASP A 396 -8.39 21.72 4.27
N THR A 397 -9.47 21.39 4.95
CA THR A 397 -9.66 20.08 5.59
C THR A 397 -10.88 19.34 5.07
N GLY A 398 -11.69 19.92 4.19
CA GLY A 398 -12.98 19.42 3.72
C GLY A 398 -13.97 18.94 4.80
N PHE A 399 -13.90 19.52 6.00
CA PHE A 399 -14.78 19.16 7.12
C PHE A 399 -15.90 20.18 7.27
N LEU A 400 -17.02 19.73 7.83
CA LEU A 400 -18.18 20.53 8.17
C LEU A 400 -18.33 20.59 9.70
N ARG A 401 -18.39 21.79 10.25
CA ARG A 401 -18.61 22.01 11.68
C ARG A 401 -19.85 22.84 11.94
N LEU A 402 -20.44 22.61 13.10
CA LEU A 402 -21.50 23.45 13.61
C LEU A 402 -20.91 24.67 14.30
N ASP A 403 -21.01 25.84 13.69
CA ASP A 403 -20.57 27.08 14.30
C ASP A 403 -21.60 27.58 15.33
N LYS A 404 -21.10 28.29 16.35
CA LYS A 404 -21.92 28.78 17.48
C LYS A 404 -23.07 29.69 17.04
N GLU A 405 -22.83 30.46 15.98
CA GLU A 405 -23.79 31.42 15.42
C GLU A 405 -24.99 30.73 14.76
N ASP A 406 -24.79 29.51 14.24
CA ASP A 406 -25.82 28.76 13.52
C ASP A 406 -26.59 27.80 14.45
N PHE A 407 -26.11 27.62 15.69
CA PHE A 407 -26.68 26.66 16.66
C PHE A 407 -28.18 26.90 16.91
N GLU A 408 -28.60 28.12 17.21
CA GLU A 408 -30.00 28.42 17.54
C GLU A 408 -30.94 28.24 16.34
N ALA A 409 -30.45 28.50 15.13
CA ALA A 409 -31.21 28.28 13.90
C ALA A 409 -31.38 26.76 13.64
N ASN A 410 -30.29 26.01 13.76
CA ASN A 410 -30.29 24.55 13.59
C ASN A 410 -31.11 23.84 14.68
N LYS A 411 -31.06 24.32 15.92
CA LYS A 411 -31.79 23.76 17.07
C LYS A 411 -33.31 23.87 16.93
N ARG A 412 -33.80 24.86 16.19
CA ARG A 412 -35.24 25.02 15.89
C ARG A 412 -35.74 23.97 14.90
N ILE A 413 -34.86 23.49 14.02
CA ILE A 413 -35.17 22.47 13.02
C ILE A 413 -34.95 21.09 13.64
N TYR A 414 -33.82 20.88 14.32
CA TYR A 414 -33.42 19.63 14.94
C TYR A 414 -33.36 19.78 16.45
N ASP A 415 -34.40 19.34 17.14
CA ASP A 415 -34.56 19.50 18.59
C ASP A 415 -33.61 18.62 19.42
N THR A 416 -32.96 17.65 18.79
CA THR A 416 -31.95 16.74 19.39
C THR A 416 -30.55 17.35 19.49
N LEU A 417 -30.26 18.44 18.78
CA LEU A 417 -28.95 19.12 18.79
C LEU A 417 -28.58 19.66 20.18
N LYS A 418 -27.37 19.40 20.67
CA LYS A 418 -26.93 19.83 22.01
C LYS A 418 -25.90 20.95 21.90
N VAL A 419 -25.81 21.80 22.92
CA VAL A 419 -24.79 22.86 22.99
C VAL A 419 -23.37 22.29 22.87
N ALA A 420 -23.17 21.03 23.32
CA ALA A 420 -21.92 20.30 23.20
C ALA A 420 -21.50 19.97 21.76
N ASP A 421 -22.41 20.10 20.77
CA ASP A 421 -22.14 19.83 19.36
C ASP A 421 -21.56 21.05 18.64
N VAL A 422 -21.61 22.23 19.27
CA VAL A 422 -20.97 23.45 18.75
C VAL A 422 -19.45 23.27 18.69
N GLY A 423 -18.87 23.55 17.52
CA GLY A 423 -17.45 23.41 17.24
C GLY A 423 -17.01 21.98 16.93
N ARG A 424 -17.91 20.99 17.00
CA ARG A 424 -17.61 19.60 16.62
C ARG A 424 -17.65 19.40 15.12
N LEU A 425 -16.89 18.41 14.67
CA LEU A 425 -16.99 17.84 13.33
C LEU A 425 -18.31 17.09 13.22
N MET A 426 -19.16 17.52 12.30
CA MET A 426 -20.49 16.93 12.10
C MET A 426 -20.51 16.06 10.84
N ALA A 427 -19.76 16.46 9.82
CA ALA A 427 -19.64 15.77 8.56
C ALA A 427 -18.33 16.12 7.85
N HIS A 428 -18.05 15.44 6.75
CA HIS A 428 -17.01 15.82 5.79
C HIS A 428 -17.50 15.70 4.36
N VAL A 429 -16.77 16.33 3.45
CA VAL A 429 -17.12 16.47 2.03
C VAL A 429 -16.14 15.70 1.16
N GLU A 430 -16.67 14.92 0.22
CA GLU A 430 -15.93 14.11 -0.74
C GLU A 430 -16.48 14.26 -2.16
N TRP A 431 -15.71 13.85 -3.17
CA TRP A 431 -16.21 13.72 -4.53
C TRP A 431 -17.06 12.45 -4.67
N PRO A 432 -18.14 12.45 -5.48
CA PRO A 432 -18.88 11.24 -5.77
C PRO A 432 -17.99 10.27 -6.55
N GLN A 433 -18.18 8.97 -6.34
CA GLN A 433 -17.41 7.92 -7.02
C GLN A 433 -17.36 8.13 -8.55
N SER A 434 -18.43 8.61 -9.19
CA SER A 434 -18.48 8.91 -10.63
C SER A 434 -17.62 10.12 -11.07
N HIS A 435 -17.40 11.11 -10.20
CA HIS A 435 -16.51 12.26 -10.45
C HIS A 435 -15.03 11.90 -10.24
N ILE A 436 -14.79 10.90 -9.37
CA ILE A 436 -13.47 10.29 -9.20
C ILE A 436 -13.17 9.40 -10.43
N VAL A 437 -14.16 8.64 -10.92
CA VAL A 437 -14.10 7.76 -12.11
C VAL A 437 -13.78 8.51 -13.42
N SER A 438 -14.22 9.75 -13.60
CA SER A 438 -13.89 10.54 -14.80
C SER A 438 -12.46 11.10 -14.81
N ARG A 439 -11.75 11.05 -13.68
CA ARG A 439 -10.32 11.38 -13.55
C ARG A 439 -9.42 10.14 -13.40
N LEU A 440 -9.99 8.94 -13.54
CA LEU A 440 -9.43 7.62 -13.20
C LEU A 440 -9.04 6.78 -14.44
N ASN A 441 -8.69 7.41 -15.56
CA ASN A 441 -8.33 6.66 -16.77
C ASN A 441 -6.89 6.13 -16.80
N ASP A 442 -6.19 6.08 -15.66
CA ASP A 442 -4.99 5.26 -15.51
C ASP A 442 -5.01 4.55 -14.15
N VAL A 443 -4.85 3.22 -14.18
CA VAL A 443 -4.86 2.23 -13.09
C VAL A 443 -6.23 1.62 -12.75
N VAL A 444 -6.50 0.46 -13.37
CA VAL A 444 -7.43 -0.54 -12.83
C VAL A 444 -6.79 -1.18 -11.60
N GLY A 445 -7.39 -1.01 -10.43
CA GLY A 445 -7.00 -1.75 -9.23
C GLY A 445 -7.92 -1.46 -8.05
N TYR A 446 -8.94 -2.29 -7.86
CA TYR A 446 -9.20 -2.74 -6.49
C TYR A 446 -7.86 -3.31 -6.00
N LEU A 447 -7.30 -2.84 -4.89
CA LEU A 447 -6.29 -3.64 -4.20
C LEU A 447 -7.02 -4.92 -3.79
N PRO A 448 -6.73 -6.07 -4.41
CA PRO A 448 -7.36 -7.30 -4.01
C PRO A 448 -6.64 -7.69 -2.72
N PHE A 449 -7.15 -7.21 -1.59
CA PHE A 449 -6.87 -7.88 -0.34
C PHE A 449 -7.54 -9.25 -0.45
N PRO A 450 -6.80 -10.36 -0.36
CA PRO A 450 -7.43 -11.66 -0.28
C PRO A 450 -8.40 -11.63 0.90
N ASN A 451 -9.68 -11.89 0.63
CA ASN A 451 -10.70 -11.95 1.69
C ASN A 451 -10.28 -12.94 2.78
N ASP A 452 -9.59 -14.01 2.38
CA ASP A 452 -8.89 -14.90 3.28
C ASP A 452 -7.54 -14.31 3.67
N LYS A 453 -7.55 -13.65 4.82
CA LYS A 453 -6.38 -12.96 5.34
C LYS A 453 -5.26 -13.89 5.80
N ASP A 454 -5.43 -15.21 5.72
CA ASP A 454 -4.38 -16.20 6.01
C ASP A 454 -3.56 -16.60 4.78
N THR A 455 -4.01 -16.23 3.58
CA THR A 455 -3.45 -16.70 2.31
C THR A 455 -2.39 -15.77 1.71
N TRP A 456 -1.87 -14.83 2.50
CA TRP A 456 -0.95 -13.82 2.01
C TRP A 456 0.09 -13.40 3.06
N TYR A 457 1.22 -12.96 2.54
CA TYR A 457 2.16 -12.12 3.26
C TYR A 457 1.84 -10.66 2.98
N TYR A 458 2.15 -9.77 3.92
CA TYR A 458 2.18 -8.35 3.63
C TYR A 458 3.33 -7.64 4.32
N VAL A 459 3.89 -6.65 3.62
CA VAL A 459 4.93 -5.77 4.14
C VAL A 459 4.30 -4.41 4.40
N GLN A 460 4.28 -3.99 5.65
CA GLN A 460 3.78 -2.68 6.06
C GLN A 460 4.95 -1.74 6.26
N ILE A 461 4.99 -0.63 5.52
CA ILE A 461 6.00 0.41 5.64
C ILE A 461 5.32 1.64 6.23
N SER A 462 5.85 2.18 7.31
CA SER A 462 5.34 3.40 7.94
C SER A 462 6.49 4.28 8.43
N PRO A 463 6.22 5.54 8.83
CA PRO A 463 7.24 6.39 9.44
C PRO A 463 7.74 5.95 10.81
N TYR A 464 7.05 4.99 11.42
CA TYR A 464 7.31 4.55 12.79
C TYR A 464 7.92 3.14 12.84
N ARG A 465 7.57 2.29 11.86
CA ARG A 465 7.97 0.88 11.79
C ARG A 465 7.82 0.33 10.38
N VAL A 466 8.68 -0.62 10.02
CA VAL A 466 8.44 -1.55 8.91
C VAL A 466 8.22 -2.96 9.45
N GLY A 467 7.18 -3.66 9.00
CA GLY A 467 6.86 -5.02 9.45
C GLY A 467 6.49 -5.95 8.31
N ILE A 468 6.91 -7.21 8.39
CA ILE A 468 6.51 -8.29 7.49
C ILE A 468 5.59 -9.23 8.27
N PHE A 469 4.44 -9.53 7.69
CA PHE A 469 3.39 -10.31 8.32
C PHE A 469 3.06 -11.53 7.46
N LYS A 470 2.71 -12.64 8.12
CA LYS A 470 2.08 -13.82 7.53
C LYS A 470 0.71 -13.96 8.17
N SER A 471 -0.34 -14.07 7.37
CA SER A 471 -1.68 -14.36 7.90
C SER A 471 -2.17 -13.37 8.99
N GLN A 472 -1.86 -12.08 8.82
CA GLN A 472 -2.05 -11.00 9.83
C GLN A 472 -1.21 -11.07 11.11
N LYS A 473 -0.41 -12.12 11.29
CA LYS A 473 0.55 -12.20 12.37
C LYS A 473 1.85 -11.52 11.94
N LEU A 474 2.35 -10.61 12.78
CA LEU A 474 3.64 -9.98 12.55
C LEU A 474 4.73 -11.04 12.75
N GLU A 475 5.54 -11.27 11.72
CA GLU A 475 6.63 -12.25 11.79
C GLU A 475 7.95 -11.57 12.12
N VAL A 476 8.29 -10.48 11.43
CA VAL A 476 9.50 -9.67 11.72
C VAL A 476 9.21 -8.18 11.54
N SER A 477 9.89 -7.31 12.28
CA SER A 477 9.79 -5.86 12.10
C SER A 477 11.08 -5.13 12.43
N THR A 478 11.24 -3.92 11.89
CA THR A 478 12.33 -3.00 12.22
C THR A 478 11.78 -1.60 12.49
N THR A 479 12.39 -0.90 13.45
CA THR A 479 12.15 0.51 13.75
C THR A 479 13.40 1.36 13.45
N ASP A 480 14.39 0.81 12.74
CA ASP A 480 15.57 1.56 12.32
C ASP A 480 15.13 2.80 11.54
N VAL A 481 15.58 3.97 11.99
CA VAL A 481 15.28 5.28 11.39
C VAL A 481 15.70 5.35 9.91
N SER A 482 16.71 4.56 9.54
CA SER A 482 17.18 4.41 8.16
C SER A 482 16.27 3.49 7.34
N ALA A 483 15.49 2.62 7.98
CA ALA A 483 14.56 1.68 7.36
C ALA A 483 13.13 2.22 7.24
N VAL A 484 12.62 2.98 8.21
CA VAL A 484 11.24 3.50 8.21
C VAL A 484 11.00 4.60 7.18
N GLY A 485 9.76 4.81 6.74
CA GLY A 485 9.42 5.88 5.80
C GLY A 485 9.68 7.28 6.38
N LEU A 486 9.93 8.28 5.54
CA LEU A 486 10.16 9.66 6.02
C LEU A 486 8.89 10.32 6.57
N GLY A 487 7.71 9.83 6.21
CA GLY A 487 6.43 10.46 6.58
C GLY A 487 6.25 11.87 5.97
N SER A 488 7.01 12.18 4.92
CA SER A 488 6.94 13.46 4.20
C SER A 488 6.01 13.31 3.00
N ASP A 489 5.12 14.29 2.84
CA ASP A 489 4.18 14.44 1.73
C ASP A 489 4.83 15.01 0.45
N VAL A 490 6.11 15.38 0.50
CA VAL A 490 6.86 16.03 -0.61
C VAL A 490 8.11 15.28 -1.04
N LEU A 491 8.58 14.27 -0.29
CA LEU A 491 9.80 13.53 -0.60
C LEU A 491 9.50 12.07 -0.97
N TYR A 492 9.73 11.73 -2.24
CA TYR A 492 9.67 10.35 -2.69
C TYR A 492 10.84 9.52 -2.12
N GLN A 493 10.51 8.31 -1.64
CA GLN A 493 11.49 7.31 -1.24
C GLN A 493 11.26 6.01 -2.00
N ALA A 494 12.35 5.43 -2.51
CA ALA A 494 12.31 4.15 -3.20
C ALA A 494 12.54 3.00 -2.21
N TYR A 495 11.54 2.13 -2.12
CA TYR A 495 11.59 0.89 -1.35
C TYR A 495 11.61 -0.30 -2.30
N PHE A 496 12.16 -1.42 -1.85
CA PHE A 496 12.04 -2.68 -2.56
C PHE A 496 11.67 -3.81 -1.60
N VAL A 497 10.99 -4.81 -2.14
CA VAL A 497 10.71 -6.08 -1.49
C VAL A 497 11.16 -7.20 -2.42
N CYS A 498 12.02 -8.10 -1.94
CA CYS A 498 12.46 -9.27 -2.69
C CYS A 498 11.82 -10.52 -2.09
N LEU A 499 11.22 -11.37 -2.94
CA LEU A 499 10.72 -12.68 -2.56
C LEU A 499 11.59 -13.76 -3.20
N THR A 500 12.01 -14.76 -2.42
CA THR A 500 12.70 -15.95 -2.90
C THR A 500 11.97 -17.19 -2.39
N GLU A 501 11.45 -18.01 -3.31
CA GLU A 501 10.62 -19.18 -2.97
C GLU A 501 11.29 -20.49 -3.39
N THR A 502 11.21 -21.49 -2.52
CA THR A 502 11.40 -22.91 -2.83
C THR A 502 10.19 -23.69 -2.31
N PRO A 503 10.00 -24.97 -2.68
CA PRO A 503 8.90 -25.77 -2.14
C PRO A 503 8.88 -25.88 -0.61
N GLU A 504 10.03 -25.67 0.05
CA GLU A 504 10.24 -25.82 1.49
C GLU A 504 10.37 -24.48 2.23
N ARG A 505 10.61 -23.37 1.53
CA ARG A 505 10.82 -22.06 2.17
C ARG A 505 10.38 -20.86 1.32
N THR A 506 9.90 -19.81 1.98
CA THR A 506 9.71 -18.47 1.39
C THR A 506 10.54 -17.45 2.18
N VAL A 507 11.40 -16.71 1.49
CA VAL A 507 12.20 -15.62 2.07
C VAL A 507 11.66 -14.30 1.56
N ILE A 508 11.38 -13.36 2.47
CA ILE A 508 10.94 -12.00 2.14
C ILE A 508 11.92 -11.00 2.73
N GLU A 509 12.57 -10.21 1.87
CA GLU A 509 13.47 -9.14 2.27
C GLU A 509 12.83 -7.79 1.98
N TYR A 510 13.01 -6.85 2.90
CA TYR A 510 12.64 -5.45 2.74
C TYR A 510 13.88 -4.55 2.81
N GLY A 511 13.96 -3.59 1.90
CA GLY A 511 15.04 -2.61 1.91
C GLY A 511 14.70 -1.29 1.23
N LYS A 512 15.68 -0.39 1.25
CA LYS A 512 15.64 0.88 0.53
C LYS A 512 16.68 0.93 -0.55
N SER A 513 16.27 1.42 -1.71
CA SER A 513 17.19 1.68 -2.80
C SER A 513 17.77 3.09 -2.68
N GLN A 514 19.09 3.19 -2.75
CA GLN A 514 19.78 4.47 -2.88
C GLN A 514 20.03 4.82 -4.35
N ARG A 515 18.96 4.84 -5.18
CA ARG A 515 18.96 5.34 -6.58
C ARG A 515 19.15 4.28 -7.69
N SER A 516 18.79 3.00 -7.51
CA SER A 516 18.69 2.02 -8.62
C SER A 516 17.87 0.75 -8.31
N THR A 517 17.44 -0.01 -9.32
CA THR A 517 16.63 -1.23 -9.13
C THR A 517 17.44 -2.49 -8.82
N GLY A 518 18.78 -2.45 -8.88
CA GLY A 518 19.67 -3.62 -8.68
C GLY A 518 20.59 -3.56 -7.45
N HIS A 519 20.56 -2.47 -6.68
CA HIS A 519 21.33 -2.32 -5.44
C HIS A 519 20.51 -1.65 -4.35
N GLY A 520 20.61 -2.15 -3.12
CA GLY A 520 19.88 -1.60 -2.00
C GLY A 520 20.38 -2.05 -0.64
N ASP A 521 20.06 -1.24 0.37
CA ASP A 521 20.29 -1.56 1.77
C ASP A 521 19.11 -2.41 2.28
N VAL A 522 19.37 -3.65 2.67
CA VAL A 522 18.37 -4.58 3.22
C VAL A 522 18.33 -4.41 4.73
N PHE A 523 17.16 -4.06 5.26
CA PHE A 523 16.98 -3.74 6.68
C PHE A 523 16.18 -4.80 7.44
N LEU A 524 15.44 -5.66 6.74
CA LEU A 524 14.56 -6.63 7.37
C LEU A 524 14.43 -7.87 6.49
N THR A 525 14.61 -9.05 7.06
CA THR A 525 14.46 -10.33 6.37
C THR A 525 13.56 -11.25 7.17
N MET A 526 12.60 -11.89 6.50
CA MET A 526 11.74 -12.94 7.03
C MET A 526 12.03 -14.25 6.30
N VAL A 527 12.16 -15.35 7.04
CA VAL A 527 12.32 -16.70 6.50
C VAL A 527 11.18 -17.57 7.02
N ASP A 528 10.30 -18.00 6.12
CA ASP A 528 9.18 -18.89 6.41
C ASP A 528 9.48 -20.30 5.92
N THR A 529 9.58 -21.25 6.85
CA THR A 529 9.78 -22.68 6.58
C THR A 529 8.61 -23.54 7.05
N VAL A 530 7.57 -22.93 7.63
CA VAL A 530 6.46 -23.64 8.27
C VAL A 530 5.18 -23.33 7.51
N GLU A 531 4.83 -24.21 6.58
CA GLU A 531 3.74 -24.03 5.61
C GLU A 531 3.93 -22.73 4.79
N PRO A 532 5.04 -22.60 4.03
CA PRO A 532 5.28 -21.43 3.21
C PRO A 532 4.16 -21.25 2.19
N LEU A 533 3.65 -20.03 2.07
CA LEU A 533 2.67 -19.68 1.05
C LEU A 533 3.42 -19.53 -0.28
N ILE A 534 2.90 -20.18 -1.32
CA ILE A 534 3.39 -20.00 -2.69
C ILE A 534 2.68 -18.78 -3.29
N VAL A 535 3.39 -17.66 -3.37
CA VAL A 535 2.83 -16.37 -3.77
C VAL A 535 2.77 -16.28 -5.29
N ARG A 536 1.58 -16.03 -5.82
CA ARG A 536 1.33 -15.89 -7.27
C ARG A 536 0.79 -14.52 -7.67
N TRP A 537 0.40 -13.71 -6.69
CA TRP A 537 -0.23 -12.41 -6.90
C TRP A 537 0.46 -11.37 -6.02
N TYR A 538 0.73 -10.21 -6.60
CA TYR A 538 1.38 -9.09 -5.93
C TYR A 538 0.48 -7.86 -6.00
N SER A 539 0.33 -7.16 -4.89
CA SER A 539 -0.44 -5.92 -4.80
C SER A 539 0.35 -4.89 -4.02
N PHE A 540 0.25 -3.62 -4.42
CA PHE A 540 1.02 -2.52 -3.85
C PHE A 540 0.08 -1.33 -3.56
N GLY A 541 0.09 -0.81 -2.34
CA GLY A 541 -0.77 0.30 -1.95
C GLY A 541 -0.09 1.29 -1.00
N ASN A 542 -0.57 2.54 -1.01
CA ASN A 542 -0.08 3.62 -0.15
C ASN A 542 -1.25 4.41 0.47
N GLY A 543 -2.13 3.72 1.21
CA GLY A 543 -3.33 4.33 1.76
C GLY A 543 -4.24 4.90 0.65
N GLU A 544 -4.61 6.17 0.78
CA GLU A 544 -5.42 6.92 -0.21
C GLU A 544 -4.55 7.71 -1.21
N GLU A 545 -3.22 7.66 -1.05
CA GLU A 545 -2.27 8.44 -1.84
C GLU A 545 -1.74 7.63 -3.05
N PRO A 546 -1.37 8.30 -4.16
CA PRO A 546 -0.79 7.62 -5.32
C PRO A 546 0.52 6.90 -4.98
N LEU A 547 0.65 5.63 -5.38
CA LEU A 547 1.88 4.85 -5.33
C LEU A 547 2.38 4.63 -6.77
N GLN A 548 3.68 4.85 -6.99
CA GLN A 548 4.34 4.51 -8.25
C GLN A 548 5.13 3.20 -8.09
N VAL A 549 4.83 2.21 -8.92
CA VAL A 549 5.65 0.99 -9.04
C VAL A 549 6.77 1.29 -10.04
N LEU A 550 7.99 1.40 -9.55
CA LEU A 550 9.15 1.72 -10.39
C LEU A 550 9.61 0.51 -11.23
N ASP A 551 9.52 -0.69 -10.66
CA ASP A 551 10.00 -1.92 -11.29
C ASP A 551 9.37 -3.16 -10.63
N ALA A 552 9.09 -4.20 -11.42
CA ALA A 552 8.61 -5.50 -10.95
C ALA A 552 9.00 -6.59 -11.98
N HIS A 553 9.98 -7.42 -11.62
CA HIS A 553 10.54 -8.43 -12.51
C HIS A 553 11.15 -9.58 -11.69
N ILE A 554 11.41 -10.71 -12.34
CA ILE A 554 12.04 -11.88 -11.73
C ILE A 554 13.53 -11.84 -12.08
N LEU A 555 14.39 -11.90 -11.07
CA LEU A 555 15.85 -11.92 -11.24
C LEU A 555 16.49 -13.13 -10.57
N SER A 556 17.63 -13.53 -11.11
CA SER A 556 18.55 -14.43 -10.42
C SER A 556 19.22 -13.71 -9.25
N ARG A 557 19.19 -14.31 -8.05
CA ARG A 557 19.72 -13.71 -6.82
C ARG A 557 21.22 -13.34 -6.85
N PRO A 558 22.11 -14.10 -7.51
CA PRO A 558 23.52 -13.71 -7.66
C PRO A 558 23.74 -12.39 -8.43
N LEU A 559 22.74 -11.91 -9.19
CA LEU A 559 22.83 -10.68 -9.97
C LEU A 559 22.41 -9.43 -9.17
N THR A 560 21.78 -9.59 -8.00
CA THR A 560 21.42 -8.46 -7.13
C THR A 560 22.55 -8.16 -6.15
N LYS A 561 22.81 -6.88 -5.84
CA LYS A 561 23.80 -6.50 -4.81
C LYS A 561 23.08 -5.96 -3.59
N ALA A 562 23.09 -6.69 -2.49
CA ALA A 562 22.49 -6.26 -1.22
C ALA A 562 23.56 -5.83 -0.22
N THR A 563 23.35 -4.70 0.45
CA THR A 563 24.11 -4.31 1.64
C THR A 563 23.27 -4.63 2.87
N CYS A 564 23.67 -5.61 3.67
CA CYS A 564 22.92 -5.97 4.88
C CYS A 564 23.09 -4.89 5.95
N ARG A 565 21.97 -4.39 6.47
CA ARG A 565 21.90 -3.39 7.56
C ARG A 565 21.17 -3.99 8.76
N GLY A 566 21.43 -3.45 9.94
CA GLY A 566 20.83 -3.93 11.20
C GLY A 566 21.49 -5.20 11.73
N GLU A 567 20.69 -6.15 12.22
CA GLU A 567 21.12 -7.42 12.86
C GLU A 567 21.39 -8.56 11.83
N ASN A 568 21.37 -8.25 10.53
CA ASN A 568 21.53 -9.24 9.45
C ASN A 568 23.00 -9.33 8.99
N GLY A 569 23.54 -10.56 8.89
CA GLY A 569 24.78 -10.88 8.21
C GLY A 569 24.56 -11.25 6.74
N LEU A 570 25.57 -11.03 5.89
CA LEU A 570 25.52 -11.47 4.50
C LEU A 570 25.90 -12.96 4.44
N ASP A 571 25.01 -13.77 3.89
CA ASP A 571 25.34 -15.13 3.48
C ASP A 571 26.07 -15.07 2.13
N GLU A 572 27.37 -15.35 2.12
CA GLU A 572 28.20 -15.28 0.91
C GLU A 572 27.84 -16.35 -0.14
N GLU A 573 27.20 -17.45 0.25
CA GLU A 573 26.82 -18.54 -0.67
C GLU A 573 25.52 -18.22 -1.41
N THR A 574 24.54 -17.63 -0.70
CA THR A 574 23.22 -17.31 -1.27
C THR A 574 23.02 -15.83 -1.61
N ASN A 575 23.96 -14.97 -1.22
CA ASN A 575 23.90 -13.51 -1.36
C ASN A 575 22.62 -12.92 -0.71
N MET A 576 22.16 -13.53 0.38
CA MET A 576 21.00 -13.10 1.17
C MET A 576 21.41 -12.44 2.48
N CYS A 577 20.61 -11.50 2.96
CA CYS A 577 20.82 -10.92 4.29
C CYS A 577 20.06 -11.74 5.32
N ILE A 578 20.74 -12.57 6.11
CA ILE A 578 20.13 -13.46 7.11
C ILE A 578 20.62 -13.12 8.52
N LEU A 579 19.76 -13.30 9.52
CA LEU A 579 20.07 -13.03 10.92
C LEU A 579 21.15 -14.01 11.41
N GLU A 580 22.30 -13.51 11.88
CA GLU A 580 23.28 -14.37 12.56
C GLU A 580 22.74 -14.72 13.96
N LEU A 581 22.31 -15.98 14.12
CA LEU A 581 21.86 -16.50 15.42
C LEU A 581 23.06 -16.66 16.37
N GLY A 582 23.31 -15.64 17.19
CA GLY A 582 23.99 -15.80 18.47
C GLY A 582 23.15 -16.70 19.39
N SER A 583 23.79 -17.65 20.05
CA SER A 583 23.17 -18.70 20.86
C SER A 583 22.33 -18.18 22.03
N GLU A 584 21.03 -17.96 21.86
CA GLU A 584 20.06 -17.84 22.95
C GLU A 584 18.67 -18.26 22.46
N CYS A 585 18.05 -19.21 23.18
CA CYS A 585 16.79 -19.85 22.78
C CYS A 585 15.62 -18.86 22.76
N HIS A 586 15.23 -18.39 21.57
CA HIS A 586 13.91 -17.83 21.33
C HIS A 586 12.92 -18.92 20.94
N SER A 587 11.75 -18.91 21.58
CA SER A 587 10.63 -19.80 21.29
C SER A 587 10.08 -19.50 19.90
N GLY A 588 10.54 -20.27 18.90
CA GLY A 588 10.04 -20.19 17.52
C GLY A 588 11.13 -20.29 16.46
N SER A 589 12.14 -21.14 16.63
CA SER A 589 13.06 -21.51 15.56
C SER A 589 13.75 -22.82 15.94
N TYR A 590 13.41 -23.89 15.23
CA TYR A 590 14.09 -25.17 15.36
C TYR A 590 15.47 -25.06 14.71
N LYS A 591 16.50 -25.57 15.41
CA LYS A 591 17.84 -25.76 14.86
C LYS A 591 17.78 -26.60 13.58
N VAL A 592 18.54 -26.19 12.57
CA VAL A 592 19.02 -27.09 11.51
C VAL A 592 19.94 -28.11 12.19
N LEU A 593 19.56 -29.39 12.16
CA LEU A 593 20.50 -30.50 12.36
C LEU A 593 20.69 -31.14 11.00
N ASP A 594 21.93 -31.14 10.54
CA ASP A 594 22.38 -31.85 9.35
C ASP A 594 22.36 -33.37 9.62
N GLU A 595 22.21 -34.19 8.57
CA GLU A 595 22.00 -35.65 8.67
C GLU A 595 23.20 -36.47 9.22
N ALA A 596 24.27 -35.83 9.69
CA ALA A 596 25.50 -36.50 10.13
C ALA A 596 25.55 -36.91 11.63
N ASP A 597 24.70 -36.38 12.51
CA ASP A 597 24.86 -36.56 13.98
C ASP A 597 23.99 -37.66 14.62
N ARG A 598 23.42 -38.58 13.84
CA ARG A 598 22.59 -39.69 14.36
C ARG A 598 23.38 -40.80 15.09
N ALA A 599 24.67 -40.59 15.33
CA ALA A 599 25.50 -41.54 16.06
C ALA A 599 26.42 -40.82 17.04
N MET A 600 25.89 -40.30 18.15
CA MET A 600 26.49 -40.48 19.49
C MET A 600 25.69 -39.81 20.62
N SER A 601 25.60 -40.55 21.73
CA SER A 601 25.42 -40.09 23.11
C SER A 601 24.00 -39.88 23.66
N ASN A 602 23.47 -40.98 24.21
CA ASN A 602 22.73 -40.96 25.48
C ASN A 602 23.45 -40.09 26.52
N THR A 603 22.82 -39.02 26.99
CA THR A 603 22.76 -38.48 28.38
C THR A 603 22.34 -37.02 28.32
N ASP A 604 21.15 -36.66 28.79
CA ASP A 604 20.95 -35.94 30.06
C ASP A 604 19.50 -35.42 30.17
N GLN A 605 18.92 -35.62 31.35
CA GLN A 605 17.59 -35.16 31.72
C GLN A 605 17.67 -33.70 32.22
N SER A 606 17.54 -32.71 31.35
CA SER A 606 17.05 -31.36 31.75
C SER A 606 16.79 -30.47 30.52
N ASN A 607 15.57 -30.49 29.99
CA ASN A 607 15.08 -29.38 29.18
C ASN A 607 13.57 -29.28 29.35
N LYS A 608 13.16 -28.59 30.41
CA LYS A 608 11.80 -28.10 30.59
C LYS A 608 11.83 -26.67 30.06
N CYS A 609 11.23 -26.41 28.90
CA CYS A 609 11.12 -25.06 28.38
C CYS A 609 10.22 -24.24 29.31
N ASP A 610 10.74 -23.14 29.86
CA ASP A 610 9.94 -22.20 30.65
C ASP A 610 8.90 -21.49 29.77
N ALA A 611 7.78 -21.07 30.37
CA ALA A 611 6.69 -20.39 29.66
C ALA A 611 7.15 -19.07 28.99
N PRO A 612 6.54 -18.66 27.86
CA PRO A 612 6.95 -17.46 27.12
C PRO A 612 6.78 -16.18 27.97
N ALA A 613 7.83 -15.36 28.01
CA ALA A 613 7.93 -14.18 28.87
C ALA A 613 8.81 -13.08 28.22
N VAL A 614 8.54 -11.83 28.58
CA VAL A 614 9.38 -10.65 28.28
C VAL A 614 10.59 -10.68 29.21
N ASP A 615 11.79 -10.70 28.65
CA ASP A 615 13.04 -10.66 29.43
C ASP A 615 13.49 -9.21 29.59
N ILE A 616 13.58 -8.74 30.82
CA ILE A 616 13.93 -7.34 31.14
C ILE A 616 15.19 -7.34 32.00
N PHE A 617 16.19 -6.61 31.54
CA PHE A 617 17.37 -6.26 32.33
C PHE A 617 17.49 -4.74 32.46
N VAL A 618 17.66 -4.25 33.68
CA VAL A 618 17.78 -2.83 34.00
C VAL A 618 19.06 -2.63 34.77
N ARG A 619 19.85 -1.65 34.38
CA ARG A 619 21.00 -1.16 35.14
C ARG A 619 20.91 0.35 35.27
N SER A 620 20.88 0.80 36.52
CA SER A 620 20.78 2.19 36.92
C SER A 620 22.04 2.54 37.70
N GLU A 621 22.68 3.66 37.39
CA GLU A 621 23.97 4.03 38.00
C GLU A 621 24.15 5.54 38.15
N GLY A 622 24.72 5.94 39.28
CA GLY A 622 25.14 7.31 39.56
C GLY A 622 26.63 7.51 39.31
N CYS A 623 27.05 8.77 39.13
CA CYS A 623 28.43 9.10 38.73
C CYS A 623 29.52 8.65 39.72
N ASN A 624 29.16 8.38 40.97
CA ASN A 624 30.10 7.95 42.00
C ASN A 624 30.10 6.42 42.21
N ASP A 625 29.29 5.68 41.46
CA ASP A 625 29.19 4.23 41.61
C ASP A 625 30.49 3.52 41.15
N PRO A 626 30.88 2.41 41.81
CA PRO A 626 32.04 1.63 41.40
C PRO A 626 31.79 0.91 40.07
N GLY A 627 32.81 0.88 39.21
CA GLY A 627 32.79 0.08 37.97
C GLY A 627 31.87 0.63 36.86
N ILE A 628 31.56 1.93 36.89
CA ILE A 628 30.78 2.62 35.86
C ILE A 628 31.60 2.95 34.61
N ALA A 629 30.91 3.19 33.49
CA ALA A 629 31.50 3.69 32.27
C ALA A 629 32.05 5.14 32.45
N PRO A 630 33.05 5.56 31.63
CA PRO A 630 33.54 6.94 31.63
C PRO A 630 32.40 7.96 31.39
N ASN A 631 32.55 9.19 31.90
CA ASN A 631 31.55 10.27 31.82
C ASN A 631 30.28 10.05 32.65
N CYS A 632 30.45 9.67 33.93
CA CYS A 632 29.36 9.52 34.91
C CYS A 632 28.39 8.36 34.66
N GLY A 633 28.86 7.29 34.01
CA GLY A 633 28.09 6.06 33.84
C GLY A 633 27.01 6.13 32.75
N ILE A 634 26.47 4.98 32.39
CA ILE A 634 25.43 4.76 31.38
C ILE A 634 24.34 3.87 31.99
N ALA A 635 23.09 4.35 31.98
CA ALA A 635 21.94 3.54 32.35
C ALA A 635 21.50 2.66 31.17
N TYR A 636 21.24 1.38 31.44
CA TYR A 636 20.78 0.39 30.47
C TYR A 636 19.37 -0.07 30.81
N ILE A 637 18.51 -0.13 29.79
CA ILE A 637 17.20 -0.77 29.89
C ILE A 637 17.08 -1.71 28.71
N LYS A 638 17.40 -2.98 28.95
CA LYS A 638 17.37 -4.04 27.96
C LYS A 638 16.05 -4.79 27.98
N VAL A 639 15.44 -4.94 26.81
CA VAL A 639 14.28 -5.80 26.57
C VAL A 639 14.71 -6.87 25.58
N HIS A 640 14.62 -8.13 25.96
CA HIS A 640 15.16 -9.27 25.20
C HIS A 640 16.64 -9.08 24.81
N GLY A 641 17.47 -8.63 25.77
CA GLY A 641 18.90 -8.40 25.57
C GLY A 641 19.28 -7.12 24.81
N LYS A 642 18.34 -6.47 24.12
CA LYS A 642 18.55 -5.23 23.37
C LYS A 642 18.30 -4.00 24.23
N ASP A 643 19.24 -3.06 24.26
CA ASP A 643 19.10 -1.83 25.03
C ASP A 643 18.23 -0.80 24.32
N HIS A 644 17.34 -0.20 25.09
CA HIS A 644 16.39 0.81 24.66
C HIS A 644 16.50 2.11 25.47
N SER A 645 17.47 2.25 26.37
CA SER A 645 17.72 3.51 27.07
C SER A 645 18.23 4.61 26.12
N LEU A 646 17.83 5.88 26.31
CA LEU A 646 18.42 7.00 25.56
C LEU A 646 19.73 7.51 26.19
N HIS A 647 20.15 6.91 27.30
CA HIS A 647 21.43 7.20 27.96
C HIS A 647 21.63 8.66 28.37
N GLY A 648 20.55 9.36 28.72
CA GLY A 648 20.64 10.75 29.19
C GLY A 648 20.68 10.84 30.71
N ARG A 649 21.28 11.93 31.22
CA ARG A 649 21.28 12.27 32.65
C ARG A 649 19.85 12.38 33.17
N GLY A 650 19.62 11.91 34.40
CA GLY A 650 18.33 11.92 35.06
C GLY A 650 17.64 10.57 34.95
N ILE A 651 16.33 10.57 34.69
CA ILE A 651 15.48 9.37 34.72
C ILE A 651 15.20 8.92 33.28
N ASN A 652 15.61 7.71 32.95
CA ASN A 652 15.32 7.03 31.69
C ASN A 652 14.14 6.08 31.89
N VAL A 653 13.18 6.10 30.97
CA VAL A 653 11.94 5.30 31.04
C VAL A 653 11.70 4.59 29.70
N VAL A 654 11.51 3.28 29.74
CA VAL A 654 11.08 2.46 28.59
C VAL A 654 9.72 1.84 28.91
N VAL A 655 8.77 1.96 27.99
CA VAL A 655 7.43 1.37 28.11
C VAL A 655 7.33 0.18 27.16
N VAL A 656 6.89 -0.97 27.65
CA VAL A 656 6.79 -2.23 26.90
C VAL A 656 5.36 -2.75 26.94
N ASP A 657 4.81 -3.17 25.80
CA ASP A 657 3.51 -3.85 25.74
C ASP A 657 3.57 -5.21 26.45
N ALA A 658 2.74 -5.42 27.46
CA ALA A 658 2.80 -6.64 28.29
C ALA A 658 2.23 -7.90 27.61
N ARG A 659 1.62 -7.78 26.42
CA ARG A 659 1.06 -8.90 25.66
C ARG A 659 2.06 -9.41 24.62
N THR A 660 2.84 -8.50 24.05
CA THR A 660 3.72 -8.76 22.91
C THR A 660 5.19 -8.62 23.22
N GLY A 661 5.57 -7.87 24.27
CA GLY A 661 6.96 -7.61 24.64
C GLY A 661 7.60 -6.50 23.81
N PHE A 662 6.83 -5.78 23.00
CA PHE A 662 7.34 -4.69 22.16
C PHE A 662 7.51 -3.39 22.95
N VAL A 663 8.62 -2.69 22.70
CA VAL A 663 8.83 -1.34 23.23
C VAL A 663 7.93 -0.35 22.49
N LEU A 664 7.11 0.37 23.26
CA LEU A 664 6.14 1.35 22.75
C LEU A 664 6.70 2.77 22.77
N GLU A 665 7.34 3.15 23.88
CA GLU A 665 7.88 4.49 24.07
C GLU A 665 9.19 4.43 24.86
N THR A 666 10.08 5.40 24.62
CA THR A 666 11.31 5.60 25.37
C THR A 666 11.50 7.09 25.60
N LYS A 667 11.75 7.49 26.86
CA LYS A 667 11.93 8.90 27.25
C LYS A 667 13.03 9.07 28.30
N THR A 668 13.59 10.26 28.35
CA THR A 668 14.54 10.68 29.39
C THR A 668 14.13 12.03 29.97
N TYR A 669 14.28 12.17 31.27
CA TYR A 669 13.88 13.34 32.05
C TYR A 669 15.05 13.80 32.91
N ASP A 670 15.67 14.92 32.53
CA ASP A 670 16.82 15.50 33.25
C ASP A 670 16.36 16.25 34.50
N THR A 671 15.95 15.51 35.53
CA THR A 671 15.52 16.04 36.83
C THR A 671 16.66 16.64 37.66
N HIS A 672 17.89 16.68 37.12
CA HIS A 672 18.99 17.47 37.68
C HIS A 672 19.08 18.86 37.04
N GLY A 673 18.90 18.93 35.72
CA GLY A 673 19.06 20.13 34.91
C GLY A 673 17.84 21.05 34.89
N ASP A 674 16.62 20.50 34.88
CA ASP A 674 15.37 21.27 34.72
C ASP A 674 14.32 20.89 35.79
N ALA A 675 13.81 21.92 36.49
CA ALA A 675 12.81 21.77 37.54
C ALA A 675 11.44 21.31 37.04
N ASN A 676 11.17 21.41 35.73
CA ASN A 676 9.91 20.99 35.12
C ASN A 676 9.89 19.51 34.73
N GLU A 677 11.05 18.86 34.63
CA GLU A 677 11.17 17.49 34.12
C GLU A 677 10.47 16.46 35.02
N ALA A 678 10.47 16.67 36.34
CA ALA A 678 9.73 15.78 37.25
C ALA A 678 8.22 15.84 37.04
N ASN A 679 7.66 17.01 36.70
CA ASN A 679 6.23 17.15 36.37
C ASN A 679 5.91 16.56 34.99
N ARG A 680 6.82 16.69 34.01
CA ARG A 680 6.68 16.04 32.70
C ARG A 680 6.69 14.51 32.82
N LEU A 681 7.62 13.97 33.62
CA LEU A 681 7.66 12.55 33.96
C LEU A 681 6.35 12.10 34.60
N ALA A 682 5.86 12.82 35.62
CA ALA A 682 4.60 12.49 36.28
C ALA A 682 3.41 12.50 35.29
N GLY A 683 3.32 13.51 34.42
CA GLY A 683 2.28 13.59 33.40
C GLY A 683 2.33 12.41 32.43
N PHE A 684 3.53 12.05 31.97
CA PHE A 684 3.74 10.90 31.09
C PHE A 684 3.37 9.58 31.76
N LEU A 685 3.89 9.31 32.96
CA LEU A 685 3.59 8.08 33.68
C LEU A 685 2.09 7.95 33.98
N ASN A 686 1.38 9.06 34.23
CA ASN A 686 -0.07 9.06 34.44
C ASN A 686 -0.89 8.95 33.15
N SER A 687 -0.35 9.31 31.98
CA SER A 687 -1.05 9.12 30.71
C SER A 687 -1.04 7.68 30.21
N LEU A 688 -0.18 6.81 30.77
CA LEU A 688 -0.10 5.40 30.38
C LEU A 688 -1.39 4.65 30.77
N GLN A 689 -2.09 4.16 29.74
CA GLN A 689 -3.30 3.34 29.83
C GLN A 689 -3.04 1.93 29.25
N GLY A 690 -3.83 0.95 29.67
CA GLY A 690 -3.73 -0.43 29.18
C GLY A 690 -2.71 -1.29 29.95
N ASP A 691 -2.33 -2.42 29.35
CA ASP A 691 -1.47 -3.45 29.93
C ASP A 691 -0.02 -3.24 29.50
N VAL A 692 0.68 -2.27 30.12
CA VAL A 692 2.08 -1.99 29.79
C VAL A 692 3.01 -2.16 30.98
N ILE A 693 4.20 -2.68 30.70
CA ILE A 693 5.33 -2.77 31.62
C ILE A 693 6.09 -1.44 31.52
N VAL A 694 6.43 -0.85 32.67
CA VAL A 694 7.15 0.42 32.72
C VAL A 694 8.50 0.19 33.40
N VAL A 695 9.57 0.46 32.68
CA VAL A 695 10.94 0.20 33.13
C VAL A 695 11.67 1.51 33.31
N VAL A 696 12.30 1.71 34.47
CA VAL A 696 12.92 2.97 34.87
C VAL A 696 14.36 2.74 35.34
N ALA A 697 15.28 3.60 34.88
CA ALA A 697 16.67 3.63 35.31
C ALA A 697 17.18 5.07 35.47
N VAL A 698 18.10 5.31 36.40
CA VAL A 698 18.73 6.61 36.64
C VAL A 698 20.15 6.58 36.06
N GLN A 699 20.56 7.70 35.44
CA GLN A 699 21.94 7.93 35.01
C GLN A 699 22.47 9.24 35.60
N ASP A 700 23.70 9.21 36.12
CA ASP A 700 24.41 10.32 36.78
C ASP A 700 23.70 10.85 38.04
N GLU A 701 22.62 11.61 37.89
CA GLU A 701 21.94 12.33 38.98
C GLU A 701 20.48 12.62 38.61
N ALA A 702 19.54 12.33 39.52
CA ALA A 702 18.12 12.60 39.32
C ALA A 702 17.41 13.26 40.52
N SER A 703 18.10 13.47 41.65
CA SER A 703 17.48 13.84 42.93
C SER A 703 17.13 15.32 43.07
N LYS A 704 17.86 16.22 42.38
CA LYS A 704 17.83 17.67 42.64
C LYS A 704 16.46 18.31 42.47
N PHE A 705 15.75 18.01 41.39
CA PHE A 705 14.38 18.48 41.14
C PHE A 705 13.36 17.35 41.13
N PHE A 706 13.65 16.22 41.79
CA PHE A 706 12.68 15.12 41.93
C PHE A 706 11.51 15.57 42.81
N ALA A 707 10.29 15.50 42.26
CA ALA A 707 9.06 16.01 42.87
C ALA A 707 8.15 14.88 43.35
N ASP A 708 7.29 15.18 44.35
CA ASP A 708 6.33 14.23 44.91
C ASP A 708 5.32 13.72 43.86
N SER A 709 4.99 14.53 42.85
CA SER A 709 4.13 14.12 41.72
C SER A 709 4.70 12.94 40.93
N ALA A 710 6.02 12.85 40.79
CA ALA A 710 6.69 11.72 40.16
C ALA A 710 6.72 10.49 41.09
N ILE A 711 6.87 10.70 42.40
CA ILE A 711 6.78 9.62 43.41
C ILE A 711 5.39 8.99 43.35
N ASP A 712 4.33 9.79 43.35
CA ASP A 712 2.95 9.31 43.32
C ASP A 712 2.65 8.53 42.02
N ALA A 713 3.15 9.02 40.89
CA ALA A 713 3.02 8.32 39.61
C ALA A 713 3.75 6.97 39.58
N LEU A 714 4.94 6.88 40.19
CA LEU A 714 5.66 5.61 40.33
C LEU A 714 4.97 4.65 41.31
N LYS A 715 4.40 5.16 42.41
CA LYS A 715 3.59 4.37 43.35
C LYS A 715 2.35 3.77 42.68
N ARG A 716 1.69 4.53 41.78
CA ARG A 716 0.58 4.02 40.95
C ARG A 716 0.97 2.78 40.14
N LEU A 717 2.23 2.73 39.69
CA LEU A 717 2.79 1.64 38.89
C LEU A 717 3.36 0.48 39.73
N GLY A 718 3.26 0.57 41.07
CA GLY A 718 3.68 -0.47 42.01
C GLY A 718 4.99 -0.21 42.77
N ALA A 719 5.64 0.95 42.59
CA ALA A 719 6.85 1.29 43.34
C ALA A 719 6.56 1.49 44.85
N LYS A 720 7.56 1.24 45.69
CA LYS A 720 7.53 1.33 47.15
C LYS A 720 8.69 2.19 47.64
N ASP A 721 8.54 2.85 48.79
CA ASP A 721 9.62 3.65 49.36
C ASP A 721 10.81 2.76 49.80
N PRO A 722 12.07 3.20 49.60
CA PRO A 722 12.49 4.49 49.02
C PRO A 722 12.42 4.53 47.47
N ILE A 723 11.88 5.62 46.93
CA ILE A 723 11.76 5.87 45.47
C ILE A 723 12.68 7.01 45.01
N LYS A 724 12.72 8.11 45.78
CA LYS A 724 13.54 9.28 45.44
C LYS A 724 15.03 8.90 45.49
N PRO A 725 15.79 9.10 44.40
CA PRO A 725 17.25 8.90 44.44
C PRO A 725 17.91 9.90 45.40
N GLU A 726 18.98 9.49 46.07
CA GLU A 726 19.92 10.42 46.69
C GLU A 726 20.75 11.14 45.61
N PHE A 727 21.51 12.19 46.00
CA PHE A 727 22.45 12.82 45.07
C PHE A 727 23.41 11.76 44.53
N ARG A 728 23.36 11.52 43.22
CA ARG A 728 24.11 10.46 42.52
C ARG A 728 23.83 9.03 43.02
N GLY A 729 22.68 8.80 43.65
CA GLY A 729 22.17 7.45 43.92
C GLY A 729 21.52 6.84 42.69
N SER A 730 21.38 5.50 42.69
CA SER A 730 20.74 4.77 41.60
C SER A 730 19.39 4.19 42.00
N PHE A 731 18.43 4.24 41.08
CA PHE A 731 17.09 3.64 41.20
C PHE A 731 16.73 2.90 39.91
N ALA A 732 16.50 1.59 40.01
CA ALA A 732 15.98 0.74 38.95
C ALA A 732 14.58 0.24 39.34
N PHE A 733 13.64 0.26 38.40
CA PHE A 733 12.26 -0.17 38.66
C PHE A 733 11.62 -0.81 37.43
N VAL A 734 10.89 -1.90 37.65
CA VAL A 734 10.04 -2.57 36.65
C VAL A 734 8.63 -2.63 37.24
N GLY A 735 7.75 -1.76 36.73
CA GLY A 735 6.37 -1.56 37.17
C GLY A 735 5.33 -1.94 36.11
N TYR A 736 4.05 -1.79 36.46
CA TYR A 736 2.93 -2.13 35.59
C TYR A 736 1.79 -1.10 35.68
N SER A 737 1.23 -0.72 34.54
CA SER A 737 0.16 0.29 34.46
C SER A 737 -1.25 -0.26 34.75
N GLY A 738 -1.45 -1.57 34.66
CA GLY A 738 -2.76 -2.19 34.78
C GLY A 738 -3.31 -2.14 36.21
N VAL A 739 -4.64 -2.22 36.32
CA VAL A 739 -5.37 -2.06 37.60
C VAL A 739 -4.96 -3.10 38.64
N LYS A 740 -4.67 -4.33 38.20
CA LYS A 740 -4.24 -5.43 39.07
C LYS A 740 -2.73 -5.56 39.03
N GLN A 741 -2.08 -5.17 40.12
CA GLN A 741 -0.62 -5.20 40.26
C GLN A 741 -0.08 -6.64 40.31
N PRO A 742 0.75 -7.09 39.34
CA PRO A 742 1.32 -8.43 39.32
C PRO A 742 2.48 -8.61 40.30
N SER A 743 2.79 -9.86 40.64
CA SER A 743 3.83 -10.19 41.62
C SER A 743 5.27 -10.00 41.13
N TRP A 744 5.48 -9.86 39.82
CA TRP A 744 6.82 -9.68 39.22
C TRP A 744 7.34 -8.24 39.30
N ILE A 745 6.52 -7.28 39.77
CA ILE A 745 6.96 -5.90 39.98
C ILE A 745 8.11 -5.88 40.96
N THR A 746 9.18 -5.20 40.58
CA THR A 746 10.43 -5.21 41.33
C THR A 746 11.15 -3.88 41.19
N GLN A 747 11.93 -3.54 42.21
CA GLN A 747 12.74 -2.32 42.25
C GLN A 747 14.03 -2.56 43.04
N GLN A 748 15.04 -1.77 42.72
CA GLN A 748 16.27 -1.67 43.51
C GLN A 748 16.66 -0.21 43.64
N TRP A 749 17.11 0.14 44.83
CA TRP A 749 17.58 1.48 45.17
C TRP A 749 18.92 1.36 45.90
N ARG A 750 19.86 2.27 45.58
CA ARG A 750 21.16 2.39 46.23
C ARG A 750 21.52 3.88 46.40
N GLY A 751 22.13 4.21 47.53
CA GLY A 751 22.63 5.55 47.80
C GLY A 751 23.91 5.87 47.03
N ASP A 752 24.45 7.07 47.27
CA ASP A 752 25.65 7.57 46.61
C ASP A 752 26.85 6.60 46.76
N GLY A 753 27.44 6.19 45.63
CA GLY A 753 28.59 5.29 45.57
C GLY A 753 28.31 3.84 45.99
N GLN A 754 27.03 3.47 46.14
CA GLN A 754 26.59 2.12 46.53
C GLN A 754 25.93 1.35 45.39
N GLY A 755 25.75 1.98 44.22
CA GLY A 755 25.22 1.32 43.02
C GLY A 755 26.28 0.50 42.28
N PRO A 756 25.95 0.00 41.07
CA PRO A 756 24.70 0.16 40.34
C PRO A 756 23.49 -0.55 40.99
N SER A 757 22.28 -0.12 40.65
CA SER A 757 21.04 -0.85 40.89
C SER A 757 20.70 -1.69 39.67
N GLU A 758 20.62 -3.01 39.83
CA GLU A 758 20.44 -3.94 38.72
C GLU A 758 19.26 -4.89 38.93
N ILE A 759 18.41 -5.00 37.92
CA ILE A 759 17.24 -5.87 37.94
C ILE A 759 17.29 -6.76 36.70
N SER A 760 17.11 -8.06 36.88
CA SER A 760 16.78 -8.99 35.80
C SER A 760 15.49 -9.71 36.16
N VAL A 761 14.47 -9.61 35.29
CA VAL A 761 13.15 -10.19 35.53
C VAL A 761 12.53 -10.70 34.24
N LYS A 762 11.96 -11.92 34.29
CA LYS A 762 11.13 -12.47 33.23
C LYS A 762 9.66 -12.22 33.54
N VAL A 763 9.01 -11.39 32.72
CA VAL A 763 7.61 -11.01 32.87
C VAL A 763 6.73 -11.88 31.96
N PRO A 764 5.84 -12.73 32.48
CA PRO A 764 4.95 -13.54 31.63
C PRO A 764 4.07 -12.67 30.74
N PHE A 765 3.84 -13.11 29.50
CA PHE A 765 2.90 -12.41 28.60
C PHE A 765 1.48 -12.42 29.17
N THR A 766 0.79 -11.30 29.02
CA THR A 766 -0.62 -11.18 29.39
C THR A 766 -1.46 -11.89 28.33
N PRO A 767 -2.27 -12.91 28.67
CA PRO A 767 -3.12 -13.59 27.69
C PRO A 767 -4.21 -12.63 27.15
N PRO A 768 -4.66 -12.82 25.90
CA PRO A 768 -5.73 -12.00 25.34
C PRO A 768 -7.02 -12.14 26.17
N PRO A 769 -7.82 -11.08 26.28
CA PRO A 769 -9.10 -11.15 26.97
C PRO A 769 -10.00 -12.20 26.29
N ALA A 770 -10.79 -12.92 27.07
CA ALA A 770 -11.62 -14.03 26.60
C ALA A 770 -12.98 -14.04 27.29
N VAL A 771 -14.01 -14.54 26.60
CA VAL A 771 -15.35 -14.78 27.13
C VAL A 771 -15.50 -16.25 27.54
N ASP A 772 -15.98 -16.47 28.78
CA ASP A 772 -16.28 -17.80 29.30
C ASP A 772 -17.71 -18.18 28.92
N ILE A 773 -17.89 -19.26 28.14
CA ILE A 773 -19.19 -19.75 27.69
C ILE A 773 -19.42 -21.15 28.28
N PHE A 774 -20.59 -21.33 28.90
CA PHE A 774 -21.10 -22.63 29.32
C PHE A 774 -22.48 -22.88 28.72
N VAL A 775 -22.68 -24.03 28.11
CA VAL A 775 -23.93 -24.43 27.46
C VAL A 775 -24.35 -25.77 28.03
N ARG A 776 -25.62 -25.90 28.38
CA ARG A 776 -26.24 -27.17 28.74
C ARG A 776 -27.57 -27.30 28.03
N SER A 777 -27.68 -28.33 27.19
CA SER A 777 -28.88 -28.69 26.44
C SER A 777 -29.46 -30.00 26.96
N GLU A 778 -30.77 -30.05 27.17
CA GLU A 778 -31.45 -31.18 27.80
C GLU A 778 -32.76 -31.54 27.08
N GLY A 779 -32.94 -32.81 26.75
CA GLY A 779 -34.21 -33.38 26.32
C GLY A 779 -35.04 -33.93 27.48
N CYS A 780 -36.35 -34.09 27.29
CA CYS A 780 -37.26 -34.51 28.38
C CYS A 780 -36.98 -35.93 28.94
N ASN A 781 -36.22 -36.76 28.22
CA ASN A 781 -35.85 -38.10 28.66
C ASN A 781 -34.43 -38.18 29.24
N ASP A 782 -33.66 -37.08 29.24
CA ASP A 782 -32.26 -37.12 29.62
C ASP A 782 -32.06 -37.45 31.10
N PRO A 783 -31.12 -38.36 31.43
CA PRO A 783 -30.77 -38.66 32.80
C PRO A 783 -30.12 -37.42 33.47
N GLY A 784 -30.55 -37.11 34.69
CA GLY A 784 -29.99 -35.97 35.44
C GLY A 784 -30.39 -34.60 34.92
N LYS A 785 -31.41 -34.51 34.04
CA LYS A 785 -32.01 -33.25 33.59
C LYS A 785 -32.63 -32.45 34.75
N ALA A 786 -32.83 -31.16 34.53
CA ALA A 786 -33.60 -30.31 35.42
C ALA A 786 -35.08 -30.79 35.55
N PRO A 787 -35.82 -30.37 36.60
CA PRO A 787 -37.23 -30.74 36.79
C PRO A 787 -38.12 -30.42 35.57
N ASN A 788 -39.29 -31.06 35.48
CA ASN A 788 -40.17 -31.07 34.30
C ASN A 788 -39.47 -31.71 33.08
N CYS A 789 -39.57 -31.14 31.88
CA CYS A 789 -38.94 -31.66 30.67
C CYS A 789 -37.55 -31.05 30.40
N GLY A 790 -36.74 -30.81 31.45
CA GLY A 790 -35.39 -30.25 31.34
C GLY A 790 -35.38 -28.73 31.14
N ILE A 791 -34.21 -28.10 31.34
CA ILE A 791 -33.98 -26.66 31.17
C ILE A 791 -32.68 -26.42 30.37
N ALA A 792 -32.75 -25.61 29.31
CA ALA A 792 -31.57 -25.18 28.57
C ALA A 792 -30.88 -24.00 29.29
N TYR A 793 -29.59 -24.12 29.57
CA TYR A 793 -28.75 -23.07 30.13
C TYR A 793 -27.72 -22.58 29.12
N ILE A 794 -27.60 -21.26 28.98
CA ILE A 794 -26.54 -20.63 28.19
C ILE A 794 -25.94 -19.52 29.05
N LYS A 795 -24.78 -19.79 29.65
CA LYS A 795 -24.12 -18.88 30.57
C LYS A 795 -22.94 -18.19 29.90
N VAL A 796 -22.91 -16.85 30.00
CA VAL A 796 -21.81 -15.99 29.56
C VAL A 796 -21.22 -15.35 30.81
N HIS A 797 -19.92 -15.58 31.06
CA HIS A 797 -19.26 -15.22 32.34
C HIS A 797 -20.01 -15.73 33.58
N GLY A 798 -20.59 -16.93 33.48
CA GLY A 798 -21.32 -17.58 34.57
C GLY A 798 -22.75 -17.06 34.80
N LYS A 799 -23.16 -15.97 34.16
CA LYS A 799 -24.56 -15.47 34.17
C LYS A 799 -25.36 -16.14 33.07
N ASP A 800 -26.53 -16.65 33.40
CA ASP A 800 -27.41 -17.31 32.43
C ASP A 800 -28.23 -16.30 31.61
N HIS A 801 -28.32 -16.58 30.31
CA HIS A 801 -28.95 -15.74 29.31
C HIS A 801 -29.97 -16.49 28.44
N SER A 802 -30.21 -17.78 28.69
CA SER A 802 -31.26 -18.55 28.01
C SER A 802 -32.67 -18.07 28.42
N LEU A 803 -33.67 -18.12 27.53
CA LEU A 803 -35.08 -17.84 27.91
C LEU A 803 -35.81 -19.07 28.44
N HIS A 804 -35.18 -20.24 28.45
CA HIS A 804 -35.73 -21.49 28.98
C HIS A 804 -37.05 -21.94 28.34
N GLY A 805 -37.23 -21.71 27.04
CA GLY A 805 -38.41 -22.18 26.31
C GLY A 805 -38.18 -23.53 25.63
N ARG A 806 -39.25 -24.27 25.36
CA ARG A 806 -39.23 -25.51 24.57
C ARG A 806 -38.69 -25.24 23.16
N GLY A 807 -37.87 -26.16 22.63
CA GLY A 807 -37.27 -26.05 21.31
C GLY A 807 -35.82 -25.55 21.38
N ILE A 808 -35.43 -24.72 20.41
CA ILE A 808 -34.05 -24.21 20.26
C ILE A 808 -33.91 -22.87 20.95
N ASN A 809 -32.99 -22.76 21.90
CA ASN A 809 -32.61 -21.50 22.55
C ASN A 809 -31.29 -21.00 21.96
N VAL A 810 -31.20 -19.70 21.65
CA VAL A 810 -30.04 -19.07 21.01
C VAL A 810 -29.63 -17.82 21.78
N VAL A 811 -28.34 -17.68 22.07
CA VAL A 811 -27.72 -16.46 22.61
C VAL A 811 -26.62 -16.00 21.66
N VAL A 812 -26.62 -14.72 21.31
CA VAL A 812 -25.61 -14.09 20.46
C VAL A 812 -24.73 -13.20 21.31
N VAL A 813 -23.41 -13.37 21.20
CA VAL A 813 -22.40 -12.63 21.95
C VAL A 813 -21.48 -11.90 20.97
N ASP A 814 -21.21 -10.63 21.23
CA ASP A 814 -20.25 -9.84 20.47
C ASP A 814 -18.83 -10.40 20.66
N ALA A 815 -18.15 -10.79 19.58
CA ALA A 815 -16.85 -11.46 19.67
C ALA A 815 -15.68 -10.52 20.04
N ARG A 816 -15.90 -9.20 20.06
CA ARG A 816 -14.88 -8.19 20.42
C ARG A 816 -14.95 -7.83 21.90
N THR A 817 -16.16 -7.73 22.42
CA THR A 817 -16.44 -7.21 23.77
C THR A 817 -16.88 -8.29 24.75
N GLY A 818 -17.39 -9.41 24.26
CA GLY A 818 -17.99 -10.47 25.08
C GLY A 818 -19.40 -10.13 25.59
N PHE A 819 -20.01 -9.03 25.12
CA PHE A 819 -21.36 -8.65 25.52
C PHE A 819 -22.44 -9.46 24.81
N VAL A 820 -23.49 -9.83 25.55
CA VAL A 820 -24.67 -10.47 24.96
C VAL A 820 -25.47 -9.43 24.19
N LEU A 821 -25.64 -9.69 22.89
CA LEU A 821 -26.36 -8.82 21.97
C LEU A 821 -27.84 -9.19 21.90
N GLU A 822 -28.14 -10.47 21.72
CA GLU A 822 -29.49 -10.97 21.55
C GLU A 822 -29.69 -12.34 22.18
N THR A 823 -30.92 -12.60 22.62
CA THR A 823 -31.39 -13.91 23.07
C THR A 823 -32.74 -14.22 22.42
N LYS A 824 -32.90 -15.43 21.88
CA LYS A 824 -34.13 -15.93 21.25
C LYS A 824 -34.44 -17.38 21.62
N THR A 825 -35.70 -17.77 21.45
CA THR A 825 -36.14 -19.17 21.54
C THR A 825 -37.11 -19.48 20.40
N TYR A 826 -37.00 -20.68 19.84
CA TYR A 826 -37.77 -21.16 18.70
C TYR A 826 -38.39 -22.52 19.00
N ASP A 827 -39.72 -22.57 19.12
CA ASP A 827 -40.47 -23.80 19.45
C ASP A 827 -40.70 -24.65 18.19
N THR A 828 -39.62 -25.25 17.70
CA THR A 828 -39.64 -26.15 16.51
C THR A 828 -40.37 -27.47 16.76
N HIS A 829 -40.89 -27.71 17.97
CA HIS A 829 -41.84 -28.77 18.24
C HIS A 829 -43.29 -28.32 18.02
N GLY A 830 -43.63 -27.11 18.47
CA GLY A 830 -44.98 -26.56 18.48
C GLY A 830 -45.44 -25.93 17.17
N ASP A 831 -44.55 -25.26 16.44
CA ASP A 831 -44.88 -24.49 15.22
C ASP A 831 -43.93 -24.83 14.06
N ALA A 832 -44.53 -25.16 12.90
CA ALA A 832 -43.80 -25.53 11.69
C ALA A 832 -43.02 -24.38 11.05
N ASN A 833 -43.32 -23.13 11.41
CA ASN A 833 -42.63 -21.95 10.89
C ASN A 833 -41.38 -21.58 11.69
N GLU A 834 -41.20 -22.13 12.89
CA GLU A 834 -40.12 -21.73 13.81
C GLU A 834 -38.73 -22.08 13.27
N ALA A 835 -38.58 -23.19 12.55
CA ALA A 835 -37.31 -23.54 11.93
C ALA A 835 -36.89 -22.54 10.83
N ASN A 836 -37.85 -22.01 10.06
CA ASN A 836 -37.56 -20.98 9.06
C ASN A 836 -37.28 -19.62 9.72
N ARG A 837 -37.95 -19.29 10.83
CA ARG A 837 -37.65 -18.08 11.63
C ARG A 837 -36.25 -18.14 12.25
N LEU A 838 -35.86 -19.31 12.77
CA LEU A 838 -34.51 -19.57 13.26
C LEU A 838 -33.48 -19.38 12.14
N ALA A 839 -33.70 -19.98 10.97
CA ALA A 839 -32.80 -19.85 9.83
C ALA A 839 -32.66 -18.39 9.38
N GLY A 840 -33.77 -17.66 9.25
CA GLY A 840 -33.76 -16.24 8.90
C GLY A 840 -33.00 -15.39 9.90
N PHE A 841 -33.19 -15.63 11.21
CA PHE A 841 -32.45 -14.95 12.27
C PHE A 841 -30.94 -15.23 12.18
N LEU A 842 -30.54 -16.50 12.13
CA LEU A 842 -29.13 -16.88 12.06
C LEU A 842 -28.45 -16.33 10.80
N ASN A 843 -29.15 -16.27 9.66
CA ASN A 843 -28.63 -15.69 8.42
C ASN A 843 -28.60 -14.15 8.43
N SER A 844 -29.42 -13.50 9.26
CA SER A 844 -29.40 -12.04 9.40
C SER A 844 -28.25 -11.51 10.26
N LEU A 845 -27.57 -12.39 11.01
CA LEU A 845 -26.42 -12.00 11.84
C LEU A 845 -25.26 -11.51 10.97
N GLN A 846 -24.94 -10.22 11.10
CA GLN A 846 -23.82 -9.55 10.45
C GLN A 846 -22.71 -9.25 11.46
N GLY A 847 -21.46 -9.26 11.00
CA GLY A 847 -20.28 -8.99 11.82
C GLY A 847 -19.71 -10.23 12.54
N ASP A 848 -18.78 -9.97 13.45
CA ASP A 848 -18.02 -10.97 14.22
C ASP A 848 -18.77 -11.30 15.52
N VAL A 849 -19.68 -12.28 15.50
CA VAL A 849 -20.45 -12.71 16.68
C VAL A 849 -20.33 -14.20 16.97
N ILE A 850 -20.35 -14.54 18.25
CA ILE A 850 -20.38 -15.91 18.77
C ILE A 850 -21.86 -16.30 18.93
N VAL A 851 -22.25 -17.44 18.37
CA VAL A 851 -23.63 -17.93 18.41
C VAL A 851 -23.69 -19.18 19.26
N VAL A 852 -24.49 -19.15 20.32
CA VAL A 852 -24.59 -20.23 21.29
C VAL A 852 -25.99 -20.83 21.25
N VAL A 853 -26.10 -22.15 21.11
CA VAL A 853 -27.36 -22.85 20.88
C VAL A 853 -27.53 -23.99 21.88
N ALA A 854 -28.75 -24.13 22.42
CA ALA A 854 -29.13 -25.24 23.30
C ALA A 854 -30.59 -25.68 23.06
N VAL A 855 -30.85 -26.99 22.99
CA VAL A 855 -32.20 -27.57 22.98
C VAL A 855 -32.75 -27.72 24.40
N GLN A 856 -34.04 -27.43 24.58
CA GLN A 856 -34.84 -27.80 25.75
C GLN A 856 -36.07 -28.63 25.35
N ASP A 857 -36.35 -29.69 26.10
CA ASP A 857 -37.50 -30.62 25.92
C ASP A 857 -37.46 -31.39 24.60
N GLU A 858 -37.81 -30.74 23.48
CA GLU A 858 -37.97 -31.35 22.16
C GLU A 858 -37.84 -30.27 21.07
N ALA A 859 -37.09 -30.55 20.00
CA ALA A 859 -36.90 -29.63 18.88
C ALA A 859 -36.99 -30.27 17.48
N SER A 860 -37.17 -31.59 17.39
CA SER A 860 -37.00 -32.36 16.15
C SER A 860 -38.20 -32.30 15.19
N LYS A 861 -39.42 -32.13 15.71
CA LYS A 861 -40.67 -32.39 14.96
C LYS A 861 -40.81 -31.56 13.69
N PHE A 862 -40.54 -30.26 13.75
CA PHE A 862 -40.55 -29.36 12.59
C PHE A 862 -39.17 -28.77 12.28
N PHE A 863 -38.09 -29.44 12.69
CA PHE A 863 -36.74 -29.02 12.34
C PHE A 863 -36.49 -29.21 10.84
N ALA A 864 -36.15 -28.12 10.15
CA ALA A 864 -36.02 -28.05 8.69
C ALA A 864 -34.57 -27.88 8.25
N ASP A 865 -34.28 -28.26 6.99
CA ASP A 865 -32.94 -28.17 6.40
C ASP A 865 -32.43 -26.73 6.33
N SER A 866 -33.31 -25.74 6.19
CA SER A 866 -32.96 -24.32 6.25
C SER A 866 -32.26 -23.91 7.55
N ALA A 867 -32.65 -24.51 8.68
CA ALA A 867 -31.99 -24.30 9.97
C ALA A 867 -30.66 -25.06 10.06
N ILE A 868 -30.56 -26.25 9.44
CA ILE A 868 -29.31 -27.01 9.35
C ILE A 868 -28.27 -26.21 8.56
N ASP A 869 -28.64 -25.68 7.39
CA ASP A 869 -27.74 -24.91 6.53
C ASP A 869 -27.26 -23.63 7.24
N ALA A 870 -28.17 -22.94 7.94
CA ALA A 870 -27.81 -21.76 8.73
C ALA A 870 -26.85 -22.10 9.88
N LEU A 871 -26.98 -23.26 10.54
CA LEU A 871 -26.04 -23.70 11.57
C LEU A 871 -24.70 -24.16 10.98
N LYS A 872 -24.70 -24.81 9.81
CA LYS A 872 -23.47 -25.18 9.07
C LYS A 872 -22.67 -23.95 8.67
N ARG A 873 -23.35 -22.86 8.25
CA ARG A 873 -22.72 -21.55 7.99
C ARG A 873 -21.94 -21.03 9.21
N LEU A 874 -22.40 -21.37 10.42
CA LEU A 874 -21.79 -20.94 11.68
C LEU A 874 -20.73 -21.92 12.22
N GLY A 875 -20.43 -22.99 11.47
CA GLY A 875 -19.41 -23.98 11.80
C GLY A 875 -19.92 -25.31 12.36
N ALA A 876 -21.24 -25.52 12.44
CA ALA A 876 -21.80 -26.80 12.89
C ALA A 876 -21.51 -27.92 11.87
N LYS A 877 -21.32 -29.14 12.38
CA LYS A 877 -21.05 -30.37 11.63
C LYS A 877 -22.13 -31.41 11.93
N ASP A 878 -22.39 -32.31 11.00
CA ASP A 878 -23.37 -33.38 11.25
C ASP A 878 -22.87 -34.34 12.36
N PRO A 879 -23.77 -34.84 13.25
CA PRO A 879 -25.21 -34.59 13.28
C PRO A 879 -25.61 -33.25 13.92
N ILE A 880 -26.55 -32.53 13.29
CA ILE A 880 -27.10 -31.24 13.77
C ILE A 880 -28.56 -31.38 14.19
N LYS A 881 -29.38 -32.05 13.39
CA LYS A 881 -30.81 -32.21 13.66
C LYS A 881 -31.02 -32.97 14.98
N PRO A 882 -31.74 -32.41 15.97
CA PRO A 882 -32.08 -33.15 17.17
C PRO A 882 -32.96 -34.36 16.83
N GLU A 883 -32.75 -35.48 17.52
CA GLU A 883 -33.72 -36.58 17.56
C GLU A 883 -34.91 -36.20 18.47
N PHE A 884 -36.00 -36.98 18.42
CA PHE A 884 -37.10 -36.82 19.37
C PHE A 884 -36.55 -36.88 20.79
N ARG A 885 -36.69 -35.79 21.53
CA ARG A 885 -36.14 -35.61 22.90
C ARG A 885 -34.61 -35.76 23.00
N GLY A 886 -33.88 -35.59 21.91
CA GLY A 886 -32.42 -35.46 21.92
C GLY A 886 -31.95 -34.06 22.35
N SER A 887 -30.67 -33.94 22.68
CA SER A 887 -30.03 -32.66 23.04
C SER A 887 -28.95 -32.26 22.03
N PHE A 888 -28.83 -30.96 21.79
CA PHE A 888 -27.82 -30.36 20.93
C PHE A 888 -27.34 -29.05 21.55
N ALA A 889 -26.04 -29.01 21.89
CA ALA A 889 -25.34 -27.83 22.35
C ALA A 889 -24.33 -27.42 21.27
N PHE A 890 -24.26 -26.13 20.96
CA PHE A 890 -23.34 -25.62 19.94
C PHE A 890 -22.84 -24.22 20.28
N VAL A 891 -21.55 -23.99 20.04
CA VAL A 891 -20.91 -22.68 20.10
C VAL A 891 -20.24 -22.45 18.74
N GLY A 892 -20.85 -21.59 17.94
CA GLY A 892 -20.47 -21.27 16.56
C GLY A 892 -20.04 -19.81 16.37
N TYR A 893 -19.67 -19.47 15.14
CA TYR A 893 -19.19 -18.14 14.78
C TYR A 893 -19.77 -17.65 13.46
N SER A 894 -20.21 -16.40 13.40
CA SER A 894 -20.83 -15.81 12.20
C SER A 894 -19.86 -15.31 11.14
N GLY A 895 -18.58 -15.13 11.50
CA GLY A 895 -17.56 -14.61 10.60
C GLY A 895 -17.13 -15.61 9.53
N VAL A 896 -16.46 -15.09 8.50
CA VAL A 896 -16.13 -15.83 7.27
C VAL A 896 -15.16 -16.99 7.55
N LYS A 897 -14.19 -16.78 8.45
CA LYS A 897 -13.25 -17.82 8.88
C LYS A 897 -13.74 -18.47 10.18
N GLN A 898 -13.94 -19.78 10.15
CA GLN A 898 -14.39 -20.57 11.30
C GLN A 898 -13.23 -20.79 12.30
N PRO A 899 -13.28 -20.25 13.53
CA PRO A 899 -12.23 -20.44 14.52
C PRO A 899 -12.19 -21.85 15.12
N SER A 900 -11.02 -22.24 15.63
CA SER A 900 -10.78 -23.59 16.18
C SER A 900 -11.53 -23.88 17.48
N TRP A 901 -12.01 -22.85 18.19
CA TRP A 901 -12.80 -23.01 19.42
C TRP A 901 -14.27 -23.37 19.16
N ILE A 902 -14.73 -23.39 17.89
CA ILE A 902 -16.07 -23.86 17.55
C ILE A 902 -16.21 -25.30 17.99
N THR A 903 -17.28 -25.56 18.72
CA THR A 903 -17.52 -26.86 19.32
C THR A 903 -19.00 -27.14 19.41
N GLN A 904 -19.34 -28.42 19.34
CA GLN A 904 -20.70 -28.90 19.47
C GLN A 904 -20.72 -30.24 20.21
N GLN A 905 -21.86 -30.52 20.82
CA GLN A 905 -22.17 -31.83 21.34
C GLN A 905 -23.62 -32.15 20.98
N TRP A 906 -23.82 -33.37 20.50
CA TRP A 906 -25.12 -33.91 20.14
C TRP A 906 -25.32 -35.25 20.87
N ARG A 907 -26.52 -35.48 21.38
CA ARG A 907 -26.90 -36.74 22.04
C ARG A 907 -28.33 -37.11 21.63
N GLY A 908 -28.55 -38.39 21.34
CA GLY A 908 -29.89 -38.92 21.04
C GLY A 908 -30.78 -39.02 22.28
N ASP A 909 -31.98 -39.57 22.09
CA ASP A 909 -32.99 -39.69 23.15
C ASP A 909 -32.46 -40.42 24.40
N GLY A 910 -32.54 -39.75 25.56
CA GLY A 910 -32.10 -40.30 26.85
C GLY A 910 -30.58 -40.44 27.01
N GLN A 911 -29.79 -39.87 26.10
CA GLN A 911 -28.32 -39.93 26.12
C GLN A 911 -27.67 -38.59 26.52
N GLY A 912 -28.46 -37.53 26.67
CA GLY A 912 -28.00 -36.23 27.14
C GLY A 912 -27.83 -36.17 28.67
N PRO A 913 -27.55 -35.00 29.23
CA PRO A 913 -27.47 -33.69 28.57
C PRO A 913 -26.24 -33.53 27.66
N SER A 914 -26.30 -32.58 26.74
CA SER A 914 -25.14 -32.10 25.98
C SER A 914 -24.55 -30.85 26.65
N GLU A 915 -23.27 -30.87 27.00
CA GLU A 915 -22.61 -29.83 27.81
C GLU A 915 -21.30 -29.35 27.19
N ILE A 916 -21.16 -28.04 27.05
CA ILE A 916 -19.97 -27.40 26.52
C ILE A 916 -19.49 -26.35 27.51
N SER A 917 -18.20 -26.36 27.81
CA SER A 917 -17.51 -25.25 28.48
C SER A 917 -16.31 -24.84 27.63
N VAL A 918 -16.31 -23.60 27.15
CA VAL A 918 -15.27 -23.08 26.26
C VAL A 918 -14.91 -21.65 26.64
N LYS A 919 -13.61 -21.34 26.55
CA LYS A 919 -13.10 -19.96 26.64
C LYS A 919 -12.83 -19.47 25.23
N VAL A 920 -13.55 -18.43 24.82
CA VAL A 920 -13.43 -17.87 23.47
C VAL A 920 -12.58 -16.59 23.55
N PRO A 921 -11.42 -16.52 22.88
CA PRO A 921 -10.63 -15.29 22.81
C PRO A 921 -11.43 -14.17 22.15
N LEU A 922 -11.40 -12.97 22.74
CA LEU A 922 -11.98 -11.77 22.14
C LEU A 922 -11.06 -11.27 21.03
N THR A 923 -11.65 -10.80 19.94
CA THR A 923 -10.90 -10.21 18.82
C THR A 923 -10.33 -8.83 19.22
N PRO A 924 -9.04 -8.54 18.94
CA PRO A 924 -8.45 -7.24 19.27
C PRO A 924 -9.18 -6.09 18.57
N SER A 925 -9.34 -4.95 19.26
CA SER A 925 -9.76 -3.70 18.63
C SER A 925 -8.68 -3.23 17.66
N ALA A 926 -9.05 -3.02 16.39
CA ALA A 926 -8.19 -2.43 15.36
C ALA A 926 -7.76 -1.00 15.70
#